data_AF-A0A6N7VZX6-F1
#
_entry.id   AF-A0A6N7VZX6-F1
#
_cell.length_a   1.000
_cell.length_b   1.000
_cell.length_c   1.000
_cell.angle_alpha   90.00
_cell.angle_beta   90.00
_cell.angle_gamma   90.00
#
_symmetry.space_group_name_H-M   'P 1'
#
loop_
_entity.id
_entity.type
_entity.pdbx_description
1 polymer ?
#
loop_
_entity_poly.entity_id
_entity_poly.type
_entity_poly.pdbx_seq_one_letter_code
_entity_poly.pdbx_strand_id
1 'polypeptide(L)'
;MPRTEYKLMEGWEFTLDADGKKGYRPVTLPHDWAISAPFCRDMDQGEAQGFRARFGIGWYRRSLRLEGKKEGYCYYLDFGGIFENSTIWVNEREAGGWKYGYSSFRLDITQFLKTGENSIVIRVDNTVSPADRWYSGAGIYRTVKLLETEAAHLEEREIVVHTELEGDSAVVRVAAGVDARVRGSLSLTGVCGDAQNNRCPDAENMAEGILAEDIIAEGENGLLEFHVKNASLWSAEAPNLYTLTLSLMDGERAADTVSMRIGLRKIELLPGKGMFVNGEKVILKGVCLHQEAGSAGIAAKKEIWRERLLLLKEMGCNSIRAAHHTHSVEFLDLCDELGFYVYEECFDKWTGGLYGRYFETEWKKDVEAMVKRDRNRACIFIWGVGNEVENQGQPSMLAILKMLKDYVLTMDATRPVTYAMNPHFKRESNVDLSQIKDIQKFVDEADDTEIYDVRERVERICRIGEIVDVISCNYQEQWYPMIHEAMPDKLILGTEIYQFFKGHPEQMQNFTNENPSLVPFAADYVIGGMIWTGIDYLGESMGYPAKGWSGAMIRTNLVKKPGFYLLKSYWNEEPMVHFSVMDYSLEDEGVKEHWDMPIYADHWHFPQFHKTVIPYMIASNCEEVALYLNGKRFFLPRPEDCPNRMITGFLPYQPGCVKAVGYKNGEEVCCHVLKTPGPAVRLSFTREEIKAPAERGYEMLLTVRAEDEEGNPYFRESSRVRFQIEGDGEILSVDNGNLMTNEPYQADFIHMYHGCASVRIRLGGSAGRIVVSACAEGMYPGKTVLTVE
;
A
#
# COMPACT_ATOMS: atom_id res chain seq x y z
N MET A 1 -24.97 29.02 -2.26
CA MET A 1 -24.51 28.19 -3.38
C MET A 1 -23.72 27.03 -2.78
N PRO A 2 -23.77 25.83 -3.35
CA PRO A 2 -23.00 24.71 -2.82
C PRO A 2 -21.51 25.06 -2.75
N ARG A 3 -20.79 24.41 -1.83
CA ARG A 3 -19.33 24.51 -1.72
C ARG A 3 -18.64 24.39 -3.08
N THR A 4 -17.50 25.04 -3.21
CA THR A 4 -16.63 24.89 -4.37
C THR A 4 -15.27 24.37 -3.93
N GLU A 5 -14.80 23.32 -4.61
CA GLU A 5 -13.49 22.73 -4.35
C GLU A 5 -12.56 22.94 -5.56
N TYR A 6 -11.37 23.45 -5.30
CA TYR A 6 -10.33 23.61 -6.31
C TYR A 6 -9.12 22.78 -5.93
N LYS A 7 -8.74 21.82 -6.76
CA LYS A 7 -7.45 21.12 -6.63
C LYS A 7 -6.32 22.09 -6.98
N LEU A 8 -5.45 22.39 -6.03
CA LEU A 8 -4.30 23.26 -6.21
C LEU A 8 -3.04 22.44 -6.51
N MET A 9 -3.03 21.71 -7.62
CA MET A 9 -1.92 20.78 -7.94
C MET A 9 -0.87 21.39 -8.87
N GLU A 10 -1.27 22.25 -9.80
CA GLU A 10 -0.36 22.92 -10.75
C GLU A 10 0.06 24.30 -10.24
N GLY A 11 1.03 24.96 -10.90
CA GLY A 11 1.39 26.36 -10.66
C GLY A 11 2.06 26.64 -9.32
N TRP A 12 2.73 25.64 -8.76
CA TRP A 12 3.62 25.79 -7.62
C TRP A 12 5.05 26.02 -8.11
N GLU A 13 5.81 26.76 -7.31
CA GLU A 13 7.25 26.84 -7.44
C GLU A 13 7.92 26.31 -6.16
N PHE A 14 9.09 25.71 -6.31
CA PHE A 14 9.83 25.06 -5.22
C PHE A 14 11.31 25.45 -5.21
N THR A 15 11.89 25.58 -4.02
CA THR A 15 13.34 25.73 -3.82
C THR A 15 13.82 24.98 -2.57
N LEU A 16 15.09 24.55 -2.59
CA LEU A 16 15.84 24.03 -1.43
C LEU A 16 16.81 25.06 -0.85
N ASP A 17 16.64 26.33 -1.18
CA ASP A 17 17.36 27.44 -0.56
C ASP A 17 16.97 27.55 0.92
N ALA A 18 17.94 27.59 1.83
CA ALA A 18 17.69 27.55 3.27
C ALA A 18 16.72 28.64 3.76
N ASP A 19 16.83 29.85 3.18
CA ASP A 19 15.99 31.01 3.51
C ASP A 19 14.74 31.12 2.62
N GLY A 20 14.59 30.27 1.60
CA GLY A 20 13.48 30.33 0.65
C GLY A 20 13.45 31.60 -0.20
N LYS A 21 14.60 32.27 -0.44
CA LYS A 21 14.67 33.58 -1.10
C LYS A 21 14.92 33.50 -2.60
N LYS A 22 15.54 32.43 -3.09
CA LYS A 22 15.98 32.30 -4.49
C LYS A 22 15.90 30.85 -4.97
N GLY A 23 16.11 30.66 -6.28
CA GLY A 23 16.22 29.32 -6.88
C GLY A 23 14.89 28.58 -7.05
N TYR A 24 13.77 29.29 -7.02
CA TYR A 24 12.46 28.71 -7.29
C TYR A 24 12.39 28.17 -8.72
N ARG A 25 11.93 26.93 -8.83
CA ARG A 25 11.63 26.25 -10.10
C ARG A 25 10.17 25.77 -10.10
N PRO A 26 9.48 25.73 -11.25
CA PRO A 26 8.13 25.21 -11.32
C PRO A 26 8.11 23.73 -10.91
N VAL A 27 7.07 23.33 -10.17
CA VAL A 27 6.76 21.94 -9.81
C VAL A 27 5.27 21.70 -9.91
N THR A 28 4.89 20.45 -10.13
CA THR A 28 3.50 19.98 -10.07
C THR A 28 3.37 19.06 -8.87
N LEU A 29 2.31 19.22 -8.10
CA LEU A 29 1.99 18.33 -6.99
C LEU A 29 1.25 17.08 -7.51
N PRO A 30 1.33 15.94 -6.80
CA PRO A 30 2.19 15.70 -5.64
C PRO A 30 3.67 15.79 -6.01
N HIS A 31 4.50 16.28 -5.08
CA HIS A 31 5.93 16.47 -5.29
C HIS A 31 6.74 15.95 -4.09
N ASP A 32 7.65 15.03 -4.41
CA ASP A 32 8.69 14.51 -3.54
C ASP A 32 10.04 14.98 -4.08
N TRP A 33 10.74 15.86 -3.36
CA TRP A 33 12.04 16.36 -3.84
C TRP A 33 13.16 15.34 -3.65
N ALA A 34 13.01 14.40 -2.71
CA ALA A 34 14.07 13.47 -2.35
C ALA A 34 14.23 12.38 -3.42
N ILE A 35 13.15 11.99 -4.11
CA ILE A 35 13.21 10.89 -5.09
C ILE A 35 14.08 11.25 -6.29
N SER A 36 14.18 12.55 -6.59
CA SER A 36 15.01 13.10 -7.66
C SER A 36 16.45 13.40 -7.23
N ALA A 37 16.78 13.24 -5.94
CA ALA A 37 18.12 13.46 -5.45
C ALA A 37 19.05 12.31 -5.87
N PRO A 38 20.33 12.58 -6.19
CA PRO A 38 21.29 11.53 -6.46
C PRO A 38 21.51 10.64 -5.23
N PHE A 39 21.89 9.39 -5.47
CA PHE A 39 22.28 8.49 -4.38
C PHE A 39 23.55 8.99 -3.69
N CYS A 40 23.55 8.95 -2.36
CA CYS A 40 24.65 9.34 -1.50
C CYS A 40 24.93 8.20 -0.51
N ARG A 41 25.99 7.42 -0.78
CA ARG A 41 26.39 6.27 0.05
C ARG A 41 26.62 6.66 1.51
N ASP A 42 27.23 7.81 1.74
CA ASP A 42 27.64 8.28 3.07
C ASP A 42 26.58 9.19 3.71
N MET A 43 25.34 9.12 3.23
CA MET A 43 24.22 9.85 3.81
C MET A 43 23.94 9.34 5.22
N ASP A 44 23.82 10.27 6.18
CA ASP A 44 23.32 9.94 7.51
C ASP A 44 21.93 9.29 7.41
N GLN A 45 21.73 8.16 8.08
CA GLN A 45 20.52 7.35 7.94
C GLN A 45 20.23 6.90 6.49
N GLY A 46 21.27 6.69 5.69
CA GLY A 46 21.17 6.22 4.32
C GLY A 46 20.43 4.88 4.19
N GLU A 47 20.68 3.93 5.08
CA GLU A 47 19.97 2.64 5.11
C GLU A 47 18.46 2.82 5.25
N ALA A 48 18.04 3.68 6.18
CA ALA A 48 16.64 3.95 6.43
C ALA A 48 15.97 4.74 5.28
N GLN A 49 16.70 5.62 4.60
CA GLN A 49 16.16 6.55 3.59
C GLN A 49 16.58 6.21 2.15
N GLY A 50 17.00 4.97 1.89
CA GLY A 50 17.38 4.50 0.55
C GLY A 50 18.54 5.28 -0.08
N PHE A 51 19.42 5.85 0.76
CA PHE A 51 20.59 6.63 0.39
C PHE A 51 20.27 7.82 -0.52
N ARG A 52 19.08 8.43 -0.41
CA ARG A 52 18.70 9.63 -1.18
C ARG A 52 18.64 10.86 -0.30
N ALA A 53 19.35 11.92 -0.70
CA ALA A 53 19.42 13.15 0.07
C ALA A 53 18.03 13.78 0.28
N ARG A 54 17.42 13.51 1.45
CA ARG A 54 16.11 14.03 1.84
C ARG A 54 16.18 15.22 2.80
N PHE A 55 17.22 15.30 3.63
CA PHE A 55 17.34 16.33 4.66
C PHE A 55 17.44 17.73 4.05
N GLY A 56 16.78 18.69 4.69
CA GLY A 56 16.82 20.09 4.30
C GLY A 56 15.50 20.81 4.60
N ILE A 57 15.46 22.09 4.26
CA ILE A 57 14.24 22.90 4.31
C ILE A 57 13.82 23.17 2.87
N GLY A 58 12.64 22.68 2.51
CA GLY A 58 12.00 22.96 1.23
C GLY A 58 11.01 24.11 1.37
N TRP A 59 10.99 24.99 0.37
CA TRP A 59 10.04 26.09 0.30
C TRP A 59 9.20 25.98 -0.96
N TYR A 60 7.89 25.99 -0.79
CA TYR A 60 6.92 26.06 -1.88
C TYR A 60 6.24 27.41 -1.88
N ARG A 61 5.96 27.96 -3.05
CA ARG A 61 5.12 29.15 -3.18
C ARG A 61 4.16 29.02 -4.35
N ARG A 62 3.02 29.68 -4.21
CA ARG A 62 1.98 29.75 -5.23
C ARG A 62 1.26 31.09 -5.15
N SER A 63 0.95 31.65 -6.32
CA SER A 63 0.00 32.77 -6.41
C SER A 63 -1.42 32.22 -6.57
N LEU A 64 -2.37 32.81 -5.85
CA LEU A 64 -3.78 32.48 -5.89
C LEU A 64 -4.58 33.76 -6.17
N ARG A 65 -5.21 33.83 -7.35
CA ARG A 65 -6.09 34.93 -7.70
C ARG A 65 -7.52 34.62 -7.28
N LEU A 66 -8.12 35.51 -6.49
CA LEU A 66 -9.53 35.46 -6.13
C LEU A 66 -10.27 36.62 -6.81
N GLU A 67 -11.25 36.32 -7.65
CA GLU A 67 -12.03 37.37 -8.35
C GLU A 67 -12.78 38.29 -7.37
N GLY A 68 -13.26 37.73 -6.28
CA GLY A 68 -13.85 38.46 -5.16
C GLY A 68 -13.96 37.55 -3.94
N LYS A 69 -13.67 38.11 -2.75
CA LYS A 69 -13.94 37.43 -1.49
C LYS A 69 -15.42 37.58 -1.15
N LYS A 70 -16.16 36.47 -1.12
CA LYS A 70 -17.59 36.46 -0.84
C LYS A 70 -17.86 36.77 0.64
N GLU A 71 -18.82 37.65 0.90
CA GLU A 71 -19.26 37.94 2.27
C GLU A 71 -20.02 36.73 2.85
N GLY A 72 -19.75 36.39 4.11
CA GLY A 72 -20.36 35.23 4.76
C GLY A 72 -19.80 33.87 4.33
N TYR A 73 -18.64 33.84 3.65
CA TYR A 73 -17.98 32.60 3.22
C TYR A 73 -16.69 32.34 4.01
N CYS A 74 -16.38 31.05 4.17
CA CYS A 74 -15.16 30.51 4.72
C CYS A 74 -14.30 29.88 3.60
N TYR A 75 -12.99 30.06 3.70
CA TYR A 75 -11.99 29.56 2.76
C TYR A 75 -10.97 28.70 3.50
N TYR A 76 -10.80 27.45 3.05
CA TYR A 76 -9.90 26.51 3.69
C TYR A 76 -8.85 25.97 2.73
N LEU A 77 -7.61 25.78 3.21
CA LEU A 77 -6.64 24.90 2.57
C LEU A 77 -6.73 23.52 3.21
N ASP A 78 -7.02 22.50 2.43
CA ASP A 78 -7.04 21.10 2.85
C ASP A 78 -5.83 20.37 2.25
N PHE A 79 -5.01 19.78 3.12
CA PHE A 79 -3.79 19.07 2.74
C PHE A 79 -3.94 17.59 3.04
N GLY A 80 -3.70 16.73 2.05
CA GLY A 80 -3.68 15.28 2.26
C GLY A 80 -2.46 14.79 3.07
N GLY A 81 -1.37 15.58 3.08
CA GLY A 81 -0.13 15.30 3.81
C GLY A 81 1.06 16.11 3.29
N ILE A 82 1.94 16.52 4.20
CA ILE A 82 3.18 17.24 3.89
C ILE A 82 4.28 16.63 4.76
N PHE A 83 5.30 16.03 4.15
CA PHE A 83 6.40 15.40 4.88
C PHE A 83 7.61 16.33 4.96
N GLU A 84 8.00 16.88 6.12
CA GLU A 84 7.25 17.01 7.38
C GLU A 84 7.44 18.41 8.01
N ASN A 85 6.91 18.62 9.22
CA ASN A 85 7.05 19.84 10.01
C ASN A 85 6.82 21.13 9.20
N SER A 86 5.60 21.23 8.68
CA SER A 86 5.20 22.28 7.77
C SER A 86 4.75 23.56 8.49
N THR A 87 5.02 24.71 7.87
CA THR A 87 4.48 26.01 8.28
C THR A 87 3.97 26.73 7.03
N ILE A 88 2.79 27.33 7.11
CA ILE A 88 2.07 27.91 5.98
C ILE A 88 1.81 29.40 6.26
N TRP A 89 2.15 30.24 5.29
CA TRP A 89 1.83 31.67 5.26
C TRP A 89 0.89 31.99 4.11
N VAL A 90 -0.08 32.85 4.37
CA VAL A 90 -0.95 33.46 3.36
C VAL A 90 -0.82 34.97 3.48
N ASN A 91 -0.42 35.63 2.38
CA ASN A 91 -0.14 37.07 2.36
C ASN A 91 0.80 37.52 3.51
N GLU A 92 1.95 36.85 3.63
CA GLU A 92 3.02 37.13 4.62
C GLU A 92 2.64 36.93 6.09
N ARG A 93 1.44 36.42 6.37
CA ARG A 93 0.96 36.12 7.72
C ARG A 93 0.88 34.61 7.91
N GLU A 94 1.38 34.14 9.05
CA GLU A 94 1.34 32.72 9.39
C GLU A 94 -0.11 32.28 9.62
N ALA A 95 -0.54 31.27 8.87
CA ALA A 95 -1.89 30.70 8.93
C ALA A 95 -1.95 29.42 9.77
N GLY A 96 -0.82 28.73 9.95
CA GLY A 96 -0.72 27.50 10.73
C GLY A 96 0.29 26.52 10.14
N GLY A 97 0.17 25.24 10.52
CA GLY A 97 1.08 24.19 10.10
C GLY A 97 0.75 22.84 10.71
N TRP A 98 1.44 21.81 10.24
CA TRP A 98 1.33 20.46 10.79
C TRP A 98 2.69 19.80 10.94
N LYS A 99 2.92 19.18 12.10
CA LYS A 99 4.22 18.58 12.46
C LYS A 99 4.41 17.23 11.80
N TYR A 100 3.45 16.32 11.99
CA TYR A 100 3.57 14.95 11.51
C TYR A 100 3.36 14.85 9.99
N GLY A 101 4.20 14.06 9.33
CA GLY A 101 4.25 13.99 7.86
C GLY A 101 3.08 13.29 7.18
N TYR A 102 2.30 12.47 7.90
CA TYR A 102 1.30 11.57 7.32
C TYR A 102 -0.14 12.04 7.48
N SER A 103 -0.42 12.85 8.50
CA SER A 103 -1.77 13.33 8.80
C SER A 103 -2.30 14.29 7.72
N SER A 104 -3.57 14.12 7.36
CA SER A 104 -4.31 15.16 6.64
C SER A 104 -4.72 16.26 7.60
N PHE A 105 -4.77 17.52 7.13
CA PHE A 105 -5.21 18.64 7.95
C PHE A 105 -5.82 19.76 7.13
N ARG A 106 -6.69 20.54 7.77
CA ARG A 106 -7.39 21.69 7.18
C ARG A 106 -7.04 22.97 7.93
N LEU A 107 -6.73 24.04 7.19
CA LEU A 107 -6.46 25.38 7.74
C LEU A 107 -7.50 26.37 7.24
N ASP A 108 -8.14 27.09 8.15
CA ASP A 108 -8.99 28.24 7.82
C ASP A 108 -8.10 29.43 7.44
N ILE A 109 -8.16 29.81 6.16
CA ILE A 109 -7.38 30.93 5.62
C ILE A 109 -8.23 32.17 5.35
N THR A 110 -9.50 32.17 5.77
CA THR A 110 -10.50 33.21 5.46
C THR A 110 -9.99 34.59 5.80
N GLN A 111 -9.46 34.80 7.01
CA GLN A 111 -9.00 36.11 7.49
C GLN A 111 -7.71 36.62 6.83
N PHE A 112 -7.00 35.76 6.10
CA PHE A 112 -5.72 36.10 5.46
C PHE A 112 -5.90 36.50 4.00
N LEU A 113 -6.97 36.03 3.36
CA LEU A 113 -7.28 36.30 1.96
C LEU A 113 -7.82 37.71 1.71
N LYS A 114 -7.46 38.26 0.54
CA LYS A 114 -7.97 39.51 -0.04
C LYS A 114 -8.47 39.27 -1.47
N THR A 115 -9.33 40.17 -1.95
CA THR A 115 -9.71 40.20 -3.38
C THR A 115 -8.47 40.48 -4.24
N GLY A 116 -8.36 39.80 -5.39
CA GLY A 116 -7.23 39.89 -6.30
C GLY A 116 -6.16 38.84 -6.01
N GLU A 117 -4.89 39.20 -6.17
CA GLU A 117 -3.75 38.30 -6.02
C GLU A 117 -3.43 38.04 -4.54
N ASN A 118 -3.26 36.77 -4.19
CA ASN A 118 -2.84 36.29 -2.88
C ASN A 118 -1.58 35.44 -3.03
N SER A 119 -0.69 35.47 -2.03
CA SER A 119 0.48 34.60 -1.97
C SER A 119 0.28 33.51 -0.93
N ILE A 120 0.61 32.27 -1.30
CA ILE A 120 0.74 31.14 -0.39
C ILE A 120 2.22 30.74 -0.38
N VAL A 121 2.80 30.63 0.81
CA VAL A 121 4.17 30.15 1.01
C VAL A 121 4.14 29.04 2.04
N ILE A 122 4.84 27.94 1.77
CA ILE A 122 4.90 26.78 2.65
C ILE A 122 6.37 26.42 2.87
N ARG A 123 6.78 26.39 4.13
CA ARG A 123 8.07 25.85 4.59
C ARG A 123 7.85 24.41 5.01
N VAL A 124 8.72 23.51 4.56
CA VAL A 124 8.72 22.09 4.92
C VAL A 124 10.08 21.76 5.52
N ASP A 125 10.12 21.43 6.80
CA ASP A 125 11.36 21.24 7.55
C ASP A 125 11.65 19.77 7.79
N ASN A 126 12.60 19.26 7.03
CA ASN A 126 13.02 17.87 7.02
C ASN A 126 14.43 17.71 7.63
N THR A 127 14.87 18.62 8.50
CA THR A 127 16.24 18.64 9.04
C THR A 127 16.44 17.81 10.31
N VAL A 128 15.37 17.46 11.01
CA VAL A 128 15.45 16.81 12.33
C VAL A 128 15.59 15.29 12.18
N SER A 129 16.46 14.72 13.02
CA SER A 129 16.76 13.28 13.10
C SER A 129 16.20 12.69 14.41
N PRO A 130 15.80 11.41 14.46
CA PRO A 130 15.81 10.44 13.35
C PRO A 130 14.72 10.70 12.32
N ALA A 131 14.95 10.23 11.10
CA ALA A 131 13.95 10.01 10.05
C ALA A 131 13.19 8.69 10.32
N ASP A 132 12.22 8.35 9.46
CA ASP A 132 11.57 7.04 9.51
C ASP A 132 12.55 5.91 9.16
N ARG A 133 12.19 4.67 9.51
CA ARG A 133 12.99 3.46 9.23
C ARG A 133 13.00 3.07 7.75
N TRP A 134 11.99 3.53 7.00
CA TRP A 134 11.84 3.36 5.55
C TRP A 134 11.89 4.72 4.84
N TYR A 135 11.91 4.71 3.51
CA TYR A 135 11.94 5.93 2.72
C TYR A 135 10.70 6.80 2.97
N SER A 136 10.92 7.92 3.65
CA SER A 136 9.86 8.87 4.01
C SER A 136 9.57 9.89 2.90
N GLY A 137 10.48 10.02 1.93
CA GLY A 137 10.49 11.11 0.96
C GLY A 137 10.51 12.50 1.62
N ALA A 138 10.19 13.54 0.84
CA ALA A 138 10.13 14.90 1.37
C ALA A 138 9.33 15.86 0.47
N GLY A 139 8.36 16.58 1.04
CA GLY A 139 7.60 17.61 0.31
C GLY A 139 6.09 17.55 0.49
N ILE A 140 5.38 18.20 -0.44
CA ILE A 140 3.92 18.20 -0.51
C ILE A 140 3.51 17.05 -1.45
N TYR A 141 3.46 15.86 -0.89
CA TYR A 141 3.37 14.60 -1.63
C TYR A 141 1.93 14.08 -1.80
N ARG A 142 0.94 14.80 -1.27
CA ARG A 142 -0.49 14.49 -1.44
C ARG A 142 -1.26 15.71 -1.94
N THR A 143 -2.51 15.46 -2.30
CA THR A 143 -3.42 16.47 -2.84
C THR A 143 -3.58 17.67 -1.92
N VAL A 144 -3.62 18.87 -2.52
CA VAL A 144 -3.96 20.13 -1.87
C VAL A 144 -5.25 20.67 -2.50
N LYS A 145 -6.21 21.05 -1.66
CA LYS A 145 -7.47 21.67 -2.09
C LYS A 145 -7.65 23.06 -1.48
N LEU A 146 -8.26 23.96 -2.23
CA LEU A 146 -8.93 25.15 -1.70
C LEU A 146 -10.42 24.87 -1.65
N LEU A 147 -11.02 24.98 -0.47
CA LEU A 147 -12.45 24.85 -0.25
C LEU A 147 -13.03 26.25 -0.03
N GLU A 148 -14.12 26.57 -0.72
CA GLU A 148 -14.92 27.78 -0.51
C GLU A 148 -16.34 27.36 -0.11
N THR A 149 -16.79 27.78 1.07
CA THR A 149 -18.06 27.34 1.69
C THR A 149 -18.80 28.54 2.30
N GLU A 150 -20.13 28.47 2.42
CA GLU A 150 -20.87 29.42 3.28
C GLU A 150 -20.46 29.20 4.75
N ALA A 151 -20.57 30.24 5.59
CA ALA A 151 -20.24 30.13 7.02
C ALA A 151 -21.04 29.02 7.72
N ALA A 152 -22.29 28.81 7.29
CA ALA A 152 -23.05 27.61 7.60
C ALA A 152 -22.76 26.53 6.54
N HIS A 153 -22.00 25.50 6.92
CA HIS A 153 -21.63 24.38 6.05
C HIS A 153 -21.48 23.09 6.87
N LEU A 154 -21.38 21.96 6.18
CA LEU A 154 -21.13 20.65 6.77
C LEU A 154 -19.61 20.42 6.93
N GLU A 155 -19.17 20.00 8.12
CA GLU A 155 -17.80 19.51 8.29
C GLU A 155 -17.75 18.02 8.03
N GLU A 156 -17.13 17.61 6.91
CA GLU A 156 -17.03 16.21 6.49
C GLU A 156 -16.47 15.30 7.56
N ARG A 157 -15.47 15.79 8.32
CA ARG A 157 -14.81 15.04 9.40
C ARG A 157 -15.71 14.82 10.63
N GLU A 158 -16.83 15.55 10.74
CA GLU A 158 -17.81 15.37 11.82
C GLU A 158 -18.98 14.47 11.42
N ILE A 159 -19.08 14.07 10.15
CA ILE A 159 -20.13 13.15 9.68
C ILE A 159 -19.83 11.73 10.17
N VAL A 160 -20.83 11.08 10.79
CA VAL A 160 -20.76 9.69 11.23
C VAL A 160 -21.84 8.90 10.48
N VAL A 161 -21.44 7.82 9.83
CA VAL A 161 -22.35 6.88 9.19
C VAL A 161 -22.31 5.55 9.94
N HIS A 162 -23.48 5.04 10.30
CA HIS A 162 -23.64 3.74 10.93
C HIS A 162 -24.57 2.88 10.09
N THR A 163 -24.22 1.61 9.89
CA THR A 163 -25.04 0.66 9.14
C THR A 163 -25.46 -0.49 10.06
N GLU A 164 -26.71 -0.93 9.89
CA GLU A 164 -27.27 -2.10 10.57
C GLU A 164 -27.97 -2.97 9.53
N LEU A 165 -27.72 -4.28 9.55
CA LEU A 165 -28.34 -5.22 8.62
C LEU A 165 -29.55 -5.90 9.27
N GLU A 166 -30.67 -5.93 8.54
CA GLU A 166 -31.94 -6.55 8.94
C GLU A 166 -32.38 -7.54 7.84
N GLY A 167 -31.91 -8.80 7.93
CA GLY A 167 -32.15 -9.79 6.87
C GLY A 167 -31.43 -9.40 5.58
N ASP A 168 -32.20 -9.22 4.50
CA ASP A 168 -31.71 -8.75 3.19
C ASP A 168 -31.72 -7.21 3.06
N SER A 169 -32.16 -6.50 4.09
CA SER A 169 -32.29 -5.05 4.11
C SER A 169 -31.25 -4.42 5.03
N ALA A 170 -31.05 -3.11 4.91
CA ALA A 170 -30.13 -2.35 5.76
C ALA A 170 -30.75 -1.02 6.19
N VAL A 171 -30.45 -0.61 7.42
CA VAL A 171 -30.73 0.72 7.94
C VAL A 171 -29.43 1.50 8.02
N VAL A 172 -29.36 2.65 7.35
CA VAL A 172 -28.21 3.56 7.38
C VAL A 172 -28.58 4.78 8.19
N ARG A 173 -27.90 4.98 9.32
CA ARG A 173 -28.07 6.14 10.20
C ARG A 173 -26.92 7.10 10.02
N VAL A 174 -27.23 8.38 9.83
CA VAL A 174 -26.25 9.42 9.57
C VAL A 174 -26.41 10.53 10.60
N ALA A 175 -25.34 10.86 11.30
CA ALA A 175 -25.21 12.10 12.05
C ALA A 175 -24.35 13.07 11.24
N ALA A 176 -24.93 14.19 10.80
CA ALA A 176 -24.29 15.14 9.90
C ALA A 176 -23.32 16.12 10.60
N GLY A 177 -23.17 16.03 11.93
CA GLY A 177 -22.26 16.89 12.70
C GLY A 177 -22.77 18.31 12.96
N VAL A 178 -24.05 18.58 12.70
CA VAL A 178 -24.71 19.89 12.86
C VAL A 178 -26.09 19.73 13.47
N ASP A 179 -26.55 20.73 14.23
CA ASP A 179 -27.92 20.80 14.75
C ASP A 179 -28.78 21.70 13.84
N ALA A 180 -29.06 21.20 12.64
CA ALA A 180 -29.79 21.93 11.60
C ALA A 180 -30.48 20.96 10.63
N ARG A 181 -31.43 21.50 9.84
CA ARG A 181 -32.14 20.73 8.80
C ARG A 181 -31.17 20.26 7.72
N VAL A 182 -31.06 18.95 7.54
CA VAL A 182 -30.24 18.30 6.52
C VAL A 182 -31.11 17.35 5.72
N ARG A 183 -31.03 17.45 4.39
CA ARG A 183 -31.60 16.48 3.45
C ARG A 183 -30.49 15.61 2.91
N GLY A 184 -30.73 14.33 2.71
CA GLY A 184 -29.76 13.43 2.10
C GLY A 184 -30.37 12.48 1.09
N SER A 185 -29.53 12.00 0.18
CA SER A 185 -29.83 10.94 -0.77
C SER A 185 -28.77 9.84 -0.69
N LEU A 186 -29.20 8.61 -0.92
CA LEU A 186 -28.35 7.43 -0.97
C LEU A 186 -28.62 6.66 -2.26
N SER A 187 -27.58 6.51 -3.08
CA SER A 187 -27.68 5.93 -4.42
C SER A 187 -26.63 4.84 -4.59
N LEU A 188 -27.00 3.70 -5.17
CA LEU A 188 -26.03 2.65 -5.51
C LEU A 188 -25.20 3.12 -6.72
N THR A 189 -23.88 3.23 -6.56
CA THR A 189 -23.01 3.85 -7.58
C THR A 189 -21.87 2.95 -8.05
N GLY A 190 -21.68 1.76 -7.47
CA GLY A 190 -20.63 0.84 -7.90
C GLY A 190 -21.05 -0.62 -7.76
N VAL A 191 -21.11 -1.32 -8.88
CA VAL A 191 -20.95 -2.78 -8.97
C VAL A 191 -19.68 -2.99 -9.79
N CYS A 192 -18.51 -3.14 -9.17
CA CYS A 192 -17.39 -3.69 -9.93
C CYS A 192 -17.78 -5.12 -10.28
N GLY A 193 -18.05 -5.37 -11.56
CA GLY A 193 -18.19 -6.72 -12.09
C GLY A 193 -16.96 -7.52 -11.71
N ASP A 194 -17.19 -8.71 -11.17
CA ASP A 194 -16.23 -9.75 -10.78
C ASP A 194 -14.75 -9.32 -10.75
N ALA A 195 -14.22 -9.08 -9.54
CA ALA A 195 -12.83 -8.72 -9.29
C ALA A 195 -11.81 -9.73 -9.88
N GLN A 196 -12.25 -10.93 -10.30
CA GLN A 196 -11.41 -11.92 -10.97
C GLN A 196 -10.97 -11.53 -12.38
N ASN A 197 -11.71 -10.68 -13.11
CA ASN A 197 -11.43 -10.45 -14.53
C ASN A 197 -10.46 -9.29 -14.83
N ASN A 198 -9.77 -8.76 -13.80
CA ASN A 198 -8.75 -7.70 -13.91
C ASN A 198 -9.20 -6.45 -14.71
N ARG A 199 -10.52 -6.25 -14.83
CA ARG A 199 -11.19 -5.13 -15.50
C ARG A 199 -12.32 -4.67 -14.59
N CYS A 200 -12.09 -3.64 -13.77
CA CYS A 200 -13.23 -2.78 -13.46
C CYS A 200 -13.52 -1.97 -14.74
N PRO A 201 -14.78 -1.77 -15.12
CA PRO A 201 -15.11 -0.92 -16.24
C PRO A 201 -14.53 0.49 -16.02
N ASP A 202 -14.14 1.16 -17.10
CA ASP A 202 -13.80 2.58 -17.08
C ASP A 202 -14.90 3.39 -16.37
N ALA A 203 -14.55 4.55 -15.80
CA ALA A 203 -15.50 5.41 -15.08
C ALA A 203 -16.77 5.75 -15.89
N GLU A 204 -16.72 5.64 -17.22
CA GLU A 204 -17.87 5.80 -18.13
C GLU A 204 -18.88 4.63 -18.08
N ASN A 205 -18.45 3.41 -17.76
CA ASN A 205 -19.31 2.22 -17.64
C ASN A 205 -19.87 2.02 -16.21
N MET A 206 -19.54 2.89 -15.26
CA MET A 206 -20.22 2.99 -13.96
C MET A 206 -21.69 3.40 -14.09
N ALA A 207 -22.10 3.89 -15.26
CA ALA A 207 -23.43 4.43 -15.52
C ALA A 207 -24.48 3.40 -16.00
N GLU A 208 -24.10 2.16 -16.36
CA GLU A 208 -25.04 1.20 -16.98
C GLU A 208 -25.59 0.10 -16.04
N GLY A 209 -25.22 0.11 -14.76
CA GLY A 209 -25.83 -0.78 -13.75
C GLY A 209 -27.09 -0.16 -13.17
N ILE A 210 -28.27 -0.74 -13.47
CA ILE A 210 -29.62 -0.44 -12.95
C ILE A 210 -29.63 0.61 -11.83
N LEU A 211 -29.90 1.87 -12.18
CA LEU A 211 -30.15 2.95 -11.22
C LEU A 211 -31.40 2.58 -10.40
N ALA A 212 -31.21 2.03 -9.21
CA ALA A 212 -32.25 1.99 -8.20
C ALA A 212 -32.64 3.45 -7.88
N GLU A 213 -33.93 3.71 -7.61
CA GLU A 213 -34.38 5.04 -7.18
C GLU A 213 -33.58 5.49 -5.95
N ASP A 214 -33.16 6.75 -5.94
CA ASP A 214 -32.46 7.35 -4.80
C ASP A 214 -33.31 7.22 -3.52
N ILE A 215 -32.69 6.73 -2.46
CA ILE A 215 -33.33 6.68 -1.15
C ILE A 215 -33.11 8.03 -0.50
N ILE A 216 -34.19 8.77 -0.23
CA ILE A 216 -34.13 10.10 0.36
C ILE A 216 -34.47 10.05 1.85
N ALA A 217 -33.74 10.81 2.65
CA ALA A 217 -34.04 11.05 4.05
C ALA A 217 -33.86 12.53 4.40
N GLU A 218 -34.51 12.98 5.47
CA GLU A 218 -34.40 14.35 5.96
C GLU A 218 -34.52 14.36 7.48
N GLY A 219 -33.74 15.22 8.15
CA GLY A 219 -33.76 15.39 9.59
C GLY A 219 -33.57 16.85 9.99
N GLU A 220 -34.37 17.32 10.95
CA GLU A 220 -34.35 18.72 11.42
C GLU A 220 -33.14 19.06 12.33
N ASN A 221 -32.48 18.05 12.88
CA ASN A 221 -31.38 18.16 13.83
C ASN A 221 -30.10 17.46 13.33
N GLY A 222 -29.95 17.32 12.01
CA GLY A 222 -28.81 16.66 11.38
C GLY A 222 -28.74 15.15 11.55
N LEU A 223 -29.80 14.50 12.06
CA LEU A 223 -29.91 13.04 12.14
C LEU A 223 -30.81 12.50 11.02
N LEU A 224 -30.29 11.61 10.19
CA LEU A 224 -31.01 11.00 9.06
C LEU A 224 -31.01 9.48 9.19
N GLU A 225 -32.08 8.84 8.71
CA GLU A 225 -32.22 7.40 8.63
C GLU A 225 -32.70 6.99 7.22
N PHE A 226 -31.95 6.12 6.55
CA PHE A 226 -32.26 5.57 5.24
C PHE A 226 -32.57 4.08 5.37
N HIS A 227 -33.68 3.64 4.77
CA HIS A 227 -34.07 2.23 4.73
C HIS A 227 -33.79 1.65 3.34
N VAL A 228 -32.78 0.80 3.24
CA VAL A 228 -32.35 0.16 2.01
C VAL A 228 -32.93 -1.24 1.95
N LYS A 229 -33.89 -1.47 1.05
CA LYS A 229 -34.43 -2.82 0.79
C LYS A 229 -33.52 -3.57 -0.17
N ASN A 230 -33.33 -4.88 0.03
CA ASN A 230 -32.46 -5.71 -0.81
C ASN A 230 -31.06 -5.07 -0.96
N ALA A 231 -30.42 -4.78 0.17
CA ALA A 231 -29.17 -4.04 0.21
C ALA A 231 -28.03 -4.80 -0.51
N SER A 232 -27.35 -4.11 -1.43
CA SER A 232 -26.13 -4.62 -2.07
C SER A 232 -24.97 -4.49 -1.09
N LEU A 233 -24.61 -5.58 -0.45
CA LEU A 233 -23.60 -5.56 0.61
C LEU A 233 -22.18 -5.44 0.05
N TRP A 234 -21.31 -4.74 0.78
CA TRP A 234 -19.89 -4.63 0.50
C TRP A 234 -19.12 -5.79 1.16
N SER A 235 -18.18 -6.36 0.43
CA SER A 235 -17.11 -7.25 0.89
C SER A 235 -15.87 -7.02 0.02
N ALA A 236 -14.72 -7.59 0.39
CA ALA A 236 -13.53 -7.50 -0.48
C ALA A 236 -13.75 -8.21 -1.84
N GLU A 237 -14.60 -9.22 -1.88
CA GLU A 237 -14.92 -10.02 -3.07
C GLU A 237 -16.05 -9.39 -3.90
N ALA A 238 -17.00 -8.71 -3.25
CA ALA A 238 -18.09 -7.96 -3.88
C ALA A 238 -18.15 -6.52 -3.32
N PRO A 239 -17.34 -5.58 -3.84
CA PRO A 239 -17.17 -4.25 -3.28
C PRO A 239 -18.28 -3.26 -3.70
N ASN A 240 -19.54 -3.59 -3.40
CA ASN A 240 -20.66 -2.72 -3.73
C ASN A 240 -20.63 -1.42 -2.91
N LEU A 241 -20.71 -0.28 -3.59
CA LEU A 241 -20.64 1.05 -2.95
C LEU A 241 -21.88 1.88 -3.25
N TYR A 242 -22.29 2.65 -2.24
CA TYR A 242 -23.31 3.68 -2.35
C TYR A 242 -22.66 5.06 -2.25
N THR A 243 -23.20 6.04 -2.98
CA THR A 243 -22.91 7.46 -2.77
C THR A 243 -23.95 8.03 -1.81
N LEU A 244 -23.48 8.52 -0.67
CA LEU A 244 -24.26 9.32 0.28
C LEU A 244 -24.01 10.79 -0.01
N THR A 245 -25.06 11.52 -0.40
CA THR A 245 -25.03 12.96 -0.58
C THR A 245 -25.86 13.62 0.51
N LEU A 246 -25.28 14.60 1.22
CA LEU A 246 -25.96 15.36 2.28
C LEU A 246 -25.94 16.84 1.93
N SER A 247 -27.08 17.50 2.09
CA SER A 247 -27.28 18.92 1.83
C SER A 247 -27.79 19.62 3.09
N LEU A 248 -27.03 20.60 3.58
CA LEU A 248 -27.47 21.49 4.65
C LEU A 248 -28.49 22.48 4.09
N MET A 249 -29.66 22.58 4.71
CA MET A 249 -30.78 23.35 4.17
C MET A 249 -30.93 24.71 4.86
N ASP A 250 -31.08 25.77 4.05
CA ASP A 250 -31.51 27.10 4.44
C ASP A 250 -32.87 27.37 3.77
N GLY A 251 -33.95 27.12 4.50
CA GLY A 251 -35.29 26.99 3.92
C GLY A 251 -35.33 25.80 2.95
N GLU A 252 -35.63 26.06 1.68
CA GLU A 252 -35.62 25.03 0.60
C GLU A 252 -34.33 25.05 -0.24
N ARG A 253 -33.40 25.95 0.08
CA ARG A 253 -32.11 26.07 -0.64
C ARG A 253 -31.07 25.21 0.06
N ALA A 254 -30.29 24.43 -0.69
CA ALA A 254 -29.06 23.83 -0.15
C ALA A 254 -28.00 24.93 0.06
N ALA A 255 -27.68 25.21 1.33
CA ALA A 255 -26.59 26.10 1.72
C ALA A 255 -25.24 25.48 1.39
N ASP A 256 -25.12 24.17 1.60
CA ASP A 256 -23.92 23.40 1.35
C ASP A 256 -24.27 21.95 0.98
N THR A 257 -23.36 21.23 0.31
CA THR A 257 -23.55 19.83 -0.05
C THR A 257 -22.24 19.08 -0.05
N VAL A 258 -22.22 17.92 0.60
CA VAL A 258 -21.10 16.96 0.63
C VAL A 258 -21.52 15.64 0.01
N SER A 259 -20.57 14.90 -0.53
CA SER A 259 -20.79 13.54 -0.99
C SER A 259 -19.63 12.64 -0.60
N MET A 260 -19.95 11.44 -0.15
CA MET A 260 -18.96 10.42 0.20
C MET A 260 -19.46 9.04 -0.22
N ARG A 261 -18.54 8.11 -0.43
CA ARG A 261 -18.88 6.72 -0.69
C ARG A 261 -18.90 5.92 0.60
N ILE A 262 -19.90 5.05 0.72
CA ILE A 262 -20.06 4.14 1.84
C ILE A 262 -20.34 2.73 1.33
N GLY A 263 -19.96 1.72 2.11
CA GLY A 263 -20.30 0.32 1.85
C GLY A 263 -21.15 -0.22 2.98
N LEU A 264 -22.21 -0.96 2.64
CA LEU A 264 -23.10 -1.56 3.62
C LEU A 264 -22.58 -2.96 3.95
N ARG A 265 -22.11 -3.18 5.17
CA ARG A 265 -21.54 -4.48 5.55
C ARG A 265 -21.66 -4.69 7.05
N LYS A 266 -21.59 -5.95 7.46
CA LYS A 266 -21.44 -6.35 8.87
C LYS A 266 -20.18 -7.19 9.02
N ILE A 267 -19.31 -6.82 9.94
CA ILE A 267 -18.16 -7.63 10.34
C ILE A 267 -18.38 -8.13 11.76
N GLU A 268 -18.19 -9.43 11.95
CA GLU A 268 -18.29 -10.07 13.26
C GLU A 268 -17.00 -10.83 13.55
N LEU A 269 -16.43 -10.57 14.72
CA LEU A 269 -15.27 -11.26 15.25
C LEU A 269 -15.75 -12.22 16.34
N LEU A 270 -15.81 -13.51 16.02
CA LEU A 270 -16.36 -14.54 16.91
C LEU A 270 -15.22 -15.37 17.51
N PRO A 271 -14.98 -15.31 18.83
CA PRO A 271 -13.93 -16.08 19.50
C PRO A 271 -13.99 -17.57 19.16
N GLY A 272 -12.84 -18.16 18.83
CA GLY A 272 -12.68 -19.56 18.43
C GLY A 272 -13.35 -19.96 17.10
N LYS A 273 -14.02 -19.04 16.40
CA LYS A 273 -14.70 -19.32 15.11
C LYS A 273 -14.14 -18.52 13.94
N GLY A 274 -13.57 -17.34 14.21
CA GLY A 274 -12.90 -16.49 13.23
C GLY A 274 -13.67 -15.22 12.90
N MET A 275 -13.34 -14.64 11.74
CA MET A 275 -13.98 -13.43 11.23
C MET A 275 -15.09 -13.79 10.24
N PHE A 276 -16.22 -13.12 10.35
CA PHE A 276 -17.35 -13.24 9.43
C PHE A 276 -17.67 -11.88 8.83
N VAL A 277 -17.95 -11.86 7.53
CA VAL A 277 -18.39 -10.68 6.80
C VAL A 277 -19.71 -11.02 6.13
N ASN A 278 -20.76 -10.27 6.46
CA ASN A 278 -22.12 -10.50 5.96
C ASN A 278 -22.63 -11.94 6.20
N GLY A 279 -22.19 -12.57 7.30
CA GLY A 279 -22.56 -13.94 7.66
C GLY A 279 -21.63 -15.03 7.10
N GLU A 280 -20.72 -14.69 6.19
CA GLU A 280 -19.77 -15.64 5.59
C GLU A 280 -18.41 -15.59 6.28
N LYS A 281 -17.78 -16.74 6.50
CA LYS A 281 -16.46 -16.80 7.14
C LYS A 281 -15.39 -16.30 6.16
N VAL A 282 -14.54 -15.38 6.62
CA VAL A 282 -13.47 -14.78 5.82
C VAL A 282 -12.12 -14.98 6.50
N ILE A 283 -11.13 -15.38 5.72
CA ILE A 283 -9.71 -15.40 6.10
C ILE A 283 -9.03 -14.20 5.43
N LEU A 284 -8.31 -13.41 6.22
CA LEU A 284 -7.53 -12.27 5.75
C LEU A 284 -6.24 -12.78 5.08
N LYS A 285 -6.16 -12.63 3.76
CA LYS A 285 -5.02 -12.96 2.90
C LYS A 285 -4.28 -11.66 2.61
N GLY A 286 -3.42 -11.26 3.54
CA GLY A 286 -2.96 -9.89 3.64
C GLY A 286 -1.52 -9.66 3.24
N VAL A 287 -1.22 -8.41 2.92
CA VAL A 287 0.15 -7.89 2.76
C VAL A 287 0.32 -6.54 3.47
N CYS A 288 1.52 -6.27 3.94
CA CYS A 288 1.93 -4.93 4.39
C CYS A 288 2.40 -4.11 3.19
N LEU A 289 2.03 -2.83 3.16
CA LEU A 289 2.46 -1.86 2.15
C LEU A 289 2.91 -0.56 2.82
N HIS A 290 4.08 -0.07 2.40
CA HIS A 290 4.48 1.32 2.57
C HIS A 290 3.87 2.20 1.47
N GLN A 291 3.85 3.53 1.66
CA GLN A 291 3.29 4.48 0.68
C GLN A 291 4.22 4.85 -0.49
N GLU A 292 5.41 4.27 -0.58
CA GLU A 292 6.39 4.56 -1.64
C GLU A 292 6.07 3.75 -2.90
N ALA A 293 6.29 4.35 -4.09
CA ALA A 293 6.09 3.67 -5.37
C ALA A 293 7.27 3.70 -6.36
N GLY A 294 8.37 3.06 -6.00
CA GLY A 294 9.57 2.90 -6.82
C GLY A 294 10.09 4.22 -7.37
N SER A 295 10.10 4.34 -8.71
CA SER A 295 10.55 5.58 -9.35
C SER A 295 9.64 6.81 -9.11
N ALA A 296 8.44 6.62 -8.53
CA ALA A 296 7.55 7.71 -8.15
C ALA A 296 7.81 8.28 -6.75
N GLY A 297 8.58 7.59 -5.89
CA GLY A 297 8.75 7.99 -4.50
C GLY A 297 7.41 7.96 -3.76
N ILE A 298 7.23 8.88 -2.81
CA ILE A 298 5.95 9.00 -2.09
C ILE A 298 4.92 9.88 -2.84
N ALA A 299 5.28 10.46 -3.97
CA ALA A 299 4.40 11.28 -4.83
C ALA A 299 3.61 10.44 -5.85
N ALA A 300 3.26 9.21 -5.48
CA ALA A 300 2.55 8.27 -6.32
C ALA A 300 1.08 8.66 -6.50
N LYS A 301 0.60 8.69 -7.74
CA LYS A 301 -0.80 8.98 -8.07
C LYS A 301 -1.70 7.75 -7.98
N LYS A 302 -3.02 7.99 -8.00
CA LYS A 302 -4.06 6.95 -7.83
C LYS A 302 -3.91 5.82 -8.85
N GLU A 303 -3.63 6.15 -10.10
CA GLU A 303 -3.48 5.21 -11.20
C GLU A 303 -2.26 4.28 -11.04
N ILE A 304 -1.15 4.76 -10.49
CA ILE A 304 0.02 3.93 -10.14
C ILE A 304 -0.34 2.95 -9.01
N TRP A 305 -1.08 3.42 -8.00
CA TRP A 305 -1.58 2.54 -6.94
C TRP A 305 -2.60 1.53 -7.44
N ARG A 306 -3.46 1.91 -8.38
CA ARG A 306 -4.45 1.01 -8.96
C ARG A 306 -3.79 -0.19 -9.62
N GLU A 307 -2.75 0.02 -10.43
CA GLU A 307 -2.00 -1.08 -11.06
C GLU A 307 -1.38 -2.02 -10.02
N ARG A 308 -0.80 -1.46 -8.95
CA ARG A 308 -0.22 -2.22 -7.83
C ARG A 308 -1.25 -3.07 -7.09
N LEU A 309 -2.39 -2.47 -6.73
CA LEU A 309 -3.45 -3.14 -6.01
C LEU A 309 -4.13 -4.23 -6.84
N LEU A 310 -4.28 -4.03 -8.16
CA LEU A 310 -4.80 -5.07 -9.07
C LEU A 310 -3.87 -6.29 -9.14
N LEU A 311 -2.55 -6.11 -9.10
CA LEU A 311 -1.62 -7.24 -9.01
C LEU A 311 -1.78 -8.02 -7.70
N LEU A 312 -2.01 -7.33 -6.59
CA LEU A 312 -2.31 -8.00 -5.32
C LEU A 312 -3.62 -8.78 -5.39
N LYS A 313 -4.67 -8.21 -6.01
CA LYS A 313 -5.92 -8.95 -6.27
C LYS A 313 -5.69 -10.20 -7.11
N GLU A 314 -4.87 -10.11 -8.15
CA GLU A 314 -4.52 -11.24 -9.00
C GLU A 314 -3.84 -12.37 -8.18
N MET A 315 -3.02 -12.01 -7.19
CA MET A 315 -2.42 -12.94 -6.25
C MET A 315 -3.45 -13.62 -5.32
N GLY A 316 -4.68 -13.11 -5.23
CA GLY A 316 -5.70 -13.54 -4.27
C GLY A 316 -5.68 -12.77 -2.96
N CYS A 317 -4.93 -11.66 -2.87
CA CYS A 317 -4.91 -10.78 -1.70
C CYS A 317 -6.29 -10.11 -1.51
N ASN A 318 -6.78 -10.07 -0.28
CA ASN A 318 -8.04 -9.41 0.08
C ASN A 318 -7.90 -8.45 1.26
N SER A 319 -6.72 -8.29 1.84
CA SER A 319 -6.49 -7.38 2.95
C SER A 319 -5.13 -6.67 2.88
N ILE A 320 -5.07 -5.48 3.46
CA ILE A 320 -3.87 -4.64 3.44
C ILE A 320 -3.63 -4.10 4.84
N ARG A 321 -2.36 -4.11 5.26
CA ARG A 321 -1.89 -3.30 6.38
C ARG A 321 -1.18 -2.05 5.88
N ALA A 322 -1.67 -0.91 6.31
CA ALA A 322 -1.16 0.42 6.00
C ALA A 322 0.12 0.74 6.80
N ALA A 323 1.22 0.03 6.53
CA ALA A 323 2.45 0.07 7.32
C ALA A 323 3.27 1.37 7.13
N HIS A 324 3.66 2.11 8.17
CA HIS A 324 3.07 2.21 9.51
C HIS A 324 2.59 3.64 9.75
N HIS A 325 1.70 4.07 8.87
CA HIS A 325 1.26 5.44 8.76
C HIS A 325 -0.09 5.54 8.04
N THR A 326 -0.81 6.64 8.28
CA THR A 326 -2.08 6.91 7.59
C THR A 326 -1.83 7.03 6.10
N HIS A 327 -2.53 6.23 5.29
CA HIS A 327 -2.38 6.27 3.83
C HIS A 327 -3.15 7.45 3.21
N SER A 328 -2.98 7.70 1.91
CA SER A 328 -3.71 8.78 1.23
C SER A 328 -5.19 8.43 1.03
N VAL A 329 -6.02 9.46 0.90
CA VAL A 329 -7.44 9.32 0.56
C VAL A 329 -7.61 8.56 -0.76
N GLU A 330 -6.76 8.86 -1.75
CA GLU A 330 -6.78 8.23 -3.06
C GLU A 330 -6.45 6.73 -3.01
N PHE A 331 -5.56 6.32 -2.10
CA PHE A 331 -5.24 4.91 -1.87
C PHE A 331 -6.41 4.17 -1.22
N LEU A 332 -7.00 4.74 -0.16
CA LEU A 332 -8.13 4.14 0.53
C LEU A 332 -9.40 4.11 -0.34
N ASP A 333 -9.56 5.10 -1.22
CA ASP A 333 -10.61 5.10 -2.26
C ASP A 333 -10.48 3.89 -3.18
N LEU A 334 -9.26 3.49 -3.54
CA LEU A 334 -9.03 2.26 -4.32
C LEU A 334 -9.30 1.01 -3.48
N CYS A 335 -8.98 1.02 -2.19
CA CYS A 335 -9.30 -0.11 -1.30
C CYS A 335 -10.82 -0.32 -1.17
N ASP A 336 -11.60 0.77 -1.11
CA ASP A 336 -13.06 0.71 -1.14
C ASP A 336 -13.56 0.18 -2.49
N GLU A 337 -13.03 0.70 -3.61
CA GLU A 337 -13.43 0.36 -5.00
C GLU A 337 -13.10 -1.08 -5.40
N LEU A 338 -11.86 -1.50 -5.13
CA LEU A 338 -11.34 -2.81 -5.53
C LEU A 338 -11.71 -3.90 -4.53
N GLY A 339 -12.09 -3.51 -3.30
CA GLY A 339 -12.42 -4.42 -2.21
C GLY A 339 -11.18 -4.94 -1.48
N PHE A 340 -10.75 -4.23 -0.45
CA PHE A 340 -9.74 -4.70 0.49
C PHE A 340 -10.17 -4.44 1.92
N TYR A 341 -9.96 -5.40 2.82
CA TYR A 341 -10.04 -5.15 4.26
C TYR A 341 -8.75 -4.46 4.72
N VAL A 342 -8.84 -3.22 5.20
CA VAL A 342 -7.69 -2.40 5.57
C VAL A 342 -7.53 -2.33 7.09
N TYR A 343 -6.35 -2.73 7.56
CA TYR A 343 -5.80 -2.36 8.86
C TYR A 343 -5.11 -1.01 8.68
N GLU A 344 -5.72 0.06 9.19
CA GLU A 344 -5.12 1.39 9.14
C GLU A 344 -4.44 1.72 10.47
N GLU A 345 -3.25 2.32 10.42
CA GLU A 345 -2.51 2.69 11.62
C GLU A 345 -1.88 4.08 11.54
N CYS A 346 -1.80 4.75 12.68
CA CYS A 346 -1.32 6.12 12.76
C CYS A 346 0.16 6.25 13.12
N PHE A 347 0.77 5.27 13.79
CA PHE A 347 2.12 5.40 14.33
C PHE A 347 2.97 4.14 14.13
N ASP A 348 4.25 4.31 13.80
CA ASP A 348 5.25 3.26 13.96
C ASP A 348 5.63 3.15 15.44
N LYS A 349 6.16 4.23 16.01
CA LYS A 349 6.58 4.34 17.41
C LYS A 349 5.79 5.42 18.14
N TRP A 350 5.75 5.35 19.47
CA TRP A 350 5.09 6.38 20.28
C TRP A 350 6.08 7.44 20.73
N THR A 351 6.85 7.14 21.78
CA THR A 351 7.78 8.09 22.39
C THR A 351 9.19 8.00 21.82
N GLY A 352 9.45 7.04 20.93
CA GLY A 352 10.69 6.92 20.16
C GLY A 352 10.48 7.11 18.66
N GLY A 353 11.52 6.79 17.88
CA GLY A 353 11.53 6.99 16.43
C GLY A 353 11.32 8.45 16.01
N LEU A 354 10.87 8.65 14.77
CA LEU A 354 10.56 9.97 14.23
C LEU A 354 9.42 10.66 15.00
N TYR A 355 8.37 9.92 15.36
CA TYR A 355 7.18 10.52 15.99
C TYR A 355 7.39 10.93 17.45
N GLY A 356 8.37 10.35 18.14
CA GLY A 356 8.66 10.63 19.55
C GLY A 356 8.82 12.12 19.88
N ARG A 357 9.38 12.92 18.95
CA ARG A 357 9.51 14.39 19.10
C ARG A 357 8.18 15.17 19.05
N TYR A 358 7.09 14.52 18.66
CA TYR A 358 5.77 15.11 18.54
C TYR A 358 4.74 14.50 19.48
N PHE A 359 4.96 13.26 19.93
CA PHE A 359 3.99 12.49 20.70
C PHE A 359 3.35 13.29 21.83
N GLU A 360 4.14 13.85 22.76
CA GLU A 360 3.64 14.57 23.94
C GLU A 360 2.61 15.66 23.59
N THR A 361 2.81 16.37 22.48
CA THR A 361 1.99 17.52 22.10
C THR A 361 0.95 17.25 21.02
N GLU A 362 1.17 16.24 20.17
CA GLU A 362 0.44 16.10 18.90
C GLU A 362 -0.37 14.81 18.76
N TRP A 363 -0.18 13.79 19.62
CA TRP A 363 -0.79 12.47 19.41
C TRP A 363 -2.30 12.51 19.22
N LYS A 364 -3.01 13.37 19.96
CA LYS A 364 -4.48 13.49 19.87
C LYS A 364 -4.94 13.93 18.49
N LYS A 365 -4.35 15.00 17.97
CA LYS A 365 -4.76 15.56 16.68
C LYS A 365 -4.40 14.62 15.51
N ASP A 366 -3.34 13.83 15.63
CA ASP A 366 -2.93 12.88 14.60
C ASP A 366 -3.80 11.60 14.61
N VAL A 367 -4.20 11.12 15.78
CA VAL A 367 -5.22 10.04 15.89
C VAL A 367 -6.58 10.53 15.39
N GLU A 368 -6.99 11.75 15.73
CA GLU A 368 -8.21 12.37 15.20
C GLU A 368 -8.18 12.47 13.67
N ALA A 369 -7.05 12.92 13.11
CA ALA A 369 -6.89 13.08 11.67
C ALA A 369 -7.03 11.76 10.91
N MET A 370 -6.64 10.63 11.51
CA MET A 370 -6.89 9.28 10.97
C MET A 370 -8.36 8.90 11.10
N VAL A 371 -8.87 8.79 12.34
CA VAL A 371 -10.18 8.18 12.61
C VAL A 371 -11.32 8.99 11.98
N LYS A 372 -11.30 10.32 12.13
CA LYS A 372 -12.38 11.16 11.58
C LYS A 372 -12.40 11.20 10.06
N ARG A 373 -11.24 11.08 9.42
CA ARG A 373 -11.14 11.06 7.95
C ARG A 373 -11.70 9.75 7.38
N ASP A 374 -11.42 8.62 8.02
CA ASP A 374 -11.64 7.30 7.39
C ASP A 374 -12.73 6.43 8.02
N ARG A 375 -13.34 6.82 9.15
CA ARG A 375 -14.40 6.02 9.83
C ARG A 375 -15.63 5.68 8.99
N ASN A 376 -15.90 6.42 7.92
CA ASN A 376 -17.04 6.14 7.04
C ASN A 376 -16.68 5.21 5.87
N ARG A 377 -15.41 4.80 5.73
CA ARG A 377 -14.94 3.92 4.66
C ARG A 377 -15.34 2.47 4.88
N ALA A 378 -15.66 1.81 3.78
CA ALA A 378 -16.03 0.40 3.76
C ALA A 378 -14.81 -0.50 3.99
N CYS A 379 -13.63 -0.12 3.50
CA CYS A 379 -12.44 -0.94 3.55
C CYS A 379 -11.85 -1.07 4.97
N ILE A 380 -11.85 0.00 5.77
CA ILE A 380 -11.24 0.01 7.11
C ILE A 380 -11.98 -0.95 8.03
N PHE A 381 -11.30 -1.90 8.65
CA PHE A 381 -11.90 -2.83 9.62
C PHE A 381 -11.17 -2.89 10.97
N ILE A 382 -9.93 -2.40 11.05
CA ILE A 382 -9.16 -2.28 12.30
C ILE A 382 -8.53 -0.89 12.38
N TRP A 383 -8.53 -0.33 13.60
CA TRP A 383 -7.67 0.79 13.98
C TRP A 383 -6.44 0.29 14.72
N GLY A 384 -5.28 0.38 14.08
CA GLY A 384 -3.96 0.17 14.69
C GLY A 384 -3.46 1.46 15.33
N VAL A 385 -3.05 1.42 16.60
CA VAL A 385 -2.52 2.61 17.29
C VAL A 385 -1.00 2.60 17.45
N GLY A 386 -0.29 1.63 16.89
CA GLY A 386 1.17 1.54 16.93
C GLY A 386 1.74 0.25 16.30
N ASN A 387 3.05 0.23 16.07
CA ASN A 387 3.79 -0.92 15.56
C ASN A 387 5.10 -1.20 16.33
N GLU A 388 5.19 -2.34 17.01
CA GLU A 388 6.42 -2.75 17.70
C GLU A 388 7.01 -1.64 18.62
N VAL A 389 6.13 -0.86 19.24
CA VAL A 389 6.47 0.27 20.12
C VAL A 389 7.36 -0.14 21.30
N GLU A 390 7.88 0.85 22.00
CA GLU A 390 8.78 0.66 23.13
C GLU A 390 8.10 -0.06 24.31
N ASN A 391 8.90 -0.76 25.13
CA ASN A 391 8.48 -1.32 26.44
C ASN A 391 7.25 -2.25 26.40
N GLN A 392 7.11 -3.08 25.36
CA GLN A 392 5.91 -3.90 25.14
C GLN A 392 5.54 -4.80 26.33
N GLY A 393 4.28 -4.72 26.77
CA GLY A 393 3.76 -5.49 27.90
C GLY A 393 4.26 -5.02 29.28
N GLN A 394 4.90 -3.85 29.34
CA GLN A 394 5.26 -3.16 30.59
C GLN A 394 4.19 -2.13 30.97
N PRO A 395 4.06 -1.75 32.27
CA PRO A 395 3.02 -0.82 32.71
C PRO A 395 2.99 0.53 31.98
N SER A 396 4.15 1.09 31.63
CA SER A 396 4.26 2.37 30.90
C SER A 396 3.62 2.30 29.51
N MET A 397 3.96 1.26 28.73
CA MET A 397 3.39 0.99 27.41
C MET A 397 1.89 0.70 27.51
N LEU A 398 1.46 -0.13 28.46
CA LEU A 398 0.04 -0.48 28.65
C LEU A 398 -0.81 0.76 28.98
N ALA A 399 -0.26 1.72 29.73
CA ALA A 399 -0.94 2.99 30.00
C ALA A 399 -1.15 3.82 28.72
N ILE A 400 -0.14 3.92 27.86
CA ILE A 400 -0.25 4.62 26.57
C ILE A 400 -1.23 3.90 25.64
N LEU A 401 -1.15 2.57 25.55
CA LEU A 401 -2.05 1.76 24.73
C LEU A 401 -3.51 1.98 25.12
N LYS A 402 -3.80 1.94 26.43
CA LYS A 402 -5.15 2.19 26.94
C LYS A 402 -5.60 3.61 26.63
N MET A 403 -4.73 4.61 26.84
CA MET A 403 -5.03 6.01 26.51
C MET A 403 -5.40 6.19 25.03
N LEU A 404 -4.63 5.61 24.12
CA LEU A 404 -4.88 5.68 22.67
C LEU A 404 -6.17 4.95 22.29
N LYS A 405 -6.37 3.72 22.80
CA LYS A 405 -7.59 2.95 22.55
C LYS A 405 -8.83 3.69 23.03
N ASP A 406 -8.83 4.15 24.28
CA ASP A 406 -9.96 4.87 24.85
C ASP A 406 -10.30 6.11 24.00
N TYR A 407 -9.29 6.81 23.49
CA TYR A 407 -9.48 7.97 22.64
C TYR A 407 -10.10 7.63 21.28
N VAL A 408 -9.61 6.58 20.60
CA VAL A 408 -10.20 6.10 19.34
C VAL A 408 -11.67 5.75 19.54
N LEU A 409 -12.01 5.05 20.64
CA LEU A 409 -13.39 4.65 20.94
C LEU A 409 -14.34 5.84 21.18
N THR A 410 -13.83 7.03 21.51
CA THR A 410 -14.68 8.24 21.57
C THR A 410 -15.15 8.72 20.20
N MET A 411 -14.46 8.31 19.13
CA MET A 411 -14.72 8.75 17.75
C MET A 411 -15.32 7.65 16.88
N ASP A 412 -14.87 6.40 17.08
CA ASP A 412 -15.38 5.22 16.40
C ASP A 412 -15.24 3.98 17.30
N ALA A 413 -16.38 3.46 17.76
CA ALA A 413 -16.47 2.21 18.52
C ALA A 413 -16.98 1.03 17.67
N THR A 414 -17.17 1.24 16.36
CA THR A 414 -17.74 0.24 15.44
C THR A 414 -16.70 -0.74 14.91
N ARG A 415 -15.42 -0.43 15.14
CA ARG A 415 -14.28 -1.23 14.67
C ARG A 415 -13.36 -1.60 15.85
N PRO A 416 -12.76 -2.80 15.83
CA PRO A 416 -11.73 -3.19 16.80
C PRO A 416 -10.53 -2.25 16.77
N VAL A 417 -9.98 -2.00 17.96
CA VAL A 417 -8.74 -1.26 18.18
C VAL A 417 -7.65 -2.21 18.64
N THR A 418 -6.48 -2.12 18.03
CA THR A 418 -5.33 -2.97 18.36
C THR A 418 -4.00 -2.25 18.14
N TYR A 419 -2.91 -2.99 18.38
CA TYR A 419 -1.53 -2.59 18.24
C TYR A 419 -0.73 -3.81 17.75
N ALA A 420 0.11 -3.64 16.74
CA ALA A 420 0.92 -4.73 16.18
C ALA A 420 2.12 -5.00 17.10
N MET A 421 2.11 -6.15 17.78
CA MET A 421 3.04 -6.47 18.85
C MET A 421 4.11 -7.47 18.44
N ASN A 422 5.29 -7.28 19.00
CA ASN A 422 6.44 -8.17 18.92
C ASN A 422 7.30 -8.06 20.20
N PRO A 423 6.85 -8.61 21.34
CA PRO A 423 7.53 -8.45 22.62
C PRO A 423 8.86 -9.22 22.63
N HIS A 424 9.94 -8.48 22.37
CA HIS A 424 11.31 -8.99 22.39
C HIS A 424 12.07 -8.68 23.68
N PHE A 425 11.73 -7.64 24.45
CA PHE A 425 12.60 -7.16 25.54
C PHE A 425 12.04 -7.33 26.96
N LYS A 426 12.86 -7.82 27.91
CA LYS A 426 12.52 -8.16 29.30
C LYS A 426 12.22 -6.95 30.20
N ARG A 427 12.89 -5.81 29.99
CA ARG A 427 12.87 -4.65 30.91
C ARG A 427 12.61 -3.33 30.17
N GLU A 428 12.11 -2.34 30.91
CA GLU A 428 11.99 -0.97 30.40
C GLU A 428 13.40 -0.41 30.11
N SER A 429 13.63 0.02 28.86
CA SER A 429 14.85 0.73 28.52
C SER A 429 14.65 2.21 28.81
N ASN A 430 15.29 2.73 29.85
CA ASN A 430 15.42 4.17 30.08
C ASN A 430 16.53 4.80 29.21
N VAL A 431 17.05 4.06 28.22
CA VAL A 431 18.20 4.49 27.44
C VAL A 431 17.72 5.34 26.27
N ASP A 432 18.13 6.61 26.28
CA ASP A 432 18.01 7.50 25.14
C ASP A 432 18.92 6.99 24.01
N LEU A 433 18.33 6.23 23.08
CA LEU A 433 19.03 5.63 21.93
C LEU A 433 19.71 6.68 21.05
N SER A 434 19.29 7.95 21.12
CA SER A 434 19.93 9.05 20.38
C SER A 434 21.34 9.41 20.90
N GLN A 435 21.71 8.92 22.09
CA GLN A 435 23.00 9.20 22.74
C GLN A 435 24.04 8.07 22.55
N ILE A 436 23.69 6.95 21.91
CA ILE A 436 24.58 5.79 21.78
C ILE A 436 25.54 6.00 20.60
N LYS A 437 26.82 6.23 20.89
CA LYS A 437 27.88 6.43 19.89
C LYS A 437 28.64 5.16 19.49
N ASP A 438 28.49 4.10 20.26
CA ASP A 438 29.19 2.82 20.06
C ASP A 438 28.25 1.66 20.38
N ILE A 439 27.71 1.07 19.32
CA ILE A 439 26.73 -0.01 19.36
C ILE A 439 27.36 -1.29 19.90
N GLN A 440 28.65 -1.55 19.65
CA GLN A 440 29.28 -2.81 20.03
C GLN A 440 29.43 -2.93 21.55
N LYS A 441 29.73 -1.81 22.22
CA LYS A 441 29.80 -1.76 23.69
C LYS A 441 28.42 -1.85 24.36
N PHE A 442 27.36 -1.38 23.69
CA PHE A 442 25.98 -1.55 24.17
C PHE A 442 25.51 -3.00 24.02
N VAL A 443 25.82 -3.65 22.90
CA VAL A 443 25.51 -5.07 22.63
C VAL A 443 26.18 -5.97 23.66
N ASP A 444 27.45 -5.72 24.02
CA ASP A 444 28.19 -6.49 25.02
C ASP A 444 27.65 -6.30 26.47
N GLU A 445 26.91 -5.22 26.75
CA GLU A 445 26.27 -4.95 28.05
C GLU A 445 24.75 -5.29 28.06
N ALA A 446 24.13 -5.53 26.89
CA ALA A 446 22.69 -5.74 26.68
C ALA A 446 22.26 -7.21 26.49
N ASP A 447 23.15 -8.18 26.71
CA ASP A 447 22.90 -9.64 26.57
C ASP A 447 21.72 -10.17 27.44
N ASP A 448 21.27 -9.44 28.47
CA ASP A 448 20.10 -9.77 29.30
C ASP A 448 18.81 -9.01 28.92
N THR A 449 18.73 -8.40 27.73
CA THR A 449 17.55 -7.63 27.32
C THR A 449 16.50 -8.46 26.58
N GLU A 450 16.84 -9.55 25.89
CA GLU A 450 15.87 -10.32 25.10
C GLU A 450 15.07 -11.36 25.92
N ILE A 451 13.79 -11.51 25.61
CA ILE A 451 12.90 -12.55 26.16
C ILE A 451 13.19 -13.87 25.42
N TYR A 452 13.92 -14.76 26.08
CA TYR A 452 14.17 -16.11 25.59
C TYR A 452 13.13 -17.13 26.06
N ASP A 453 12.46 -16.88 27.20
CA ASP A 453 11.39 -17.75 27.68
C ASP A 453 10.08 -17.44 26.96
N VAL A 454 9.60 -18.39 26.17
CA VAL A 454 8.33 -18.30 25.44
C VAL A 454 7.15 -18.04 26.38
N ARG A 455 7.17 -18.56 27.60
CA ARG A 455 6.08 -18.33 28.57
C ARG A 455 6.03 -16.88 29.03
N GLU A 456 7.19 -16.26 29.27
CA GLU A 456 7.27 -14.83 29.58
C GLU A 456 6.77 -14.01 28.38
N ARG A 457 7.14 -14.39 27.16
CA ARG A 457 6.63 -13.73 25.94
C ARG A 457 5.10 -13.80 25.86
N VAL A 458 4.52 -14.99 26.04
CA VAL A 458 3.06 -15.18 26.06
C VAL A 458 2.42 -14.37 27.18
N GLU A 459 3.02 -14.29 28.37
CA GLU A 459 2.52 -13.45 29.46
C GLU A 459 2.46 -11.96 29.06
N ARG A 460 3.47 -11.43 28.36
CA ARG A 460 3.46 -10.05 27.84
C ARG A 460 2.35 -9.84 26.83
N ILE A 461 2.17 -10.79 25.91
CA ILE A 461 1.07 -10.78 24.93
C ILE A 461 -0.27 -10.76 25.65
N CYS A 462 -0.45 -11.58 26.69
CA CYS A 462 -1.70 -11.63 27.45
C CYS A 462 -2.03 -10.28 28.09
N ARG A 463 -1.05 -9.62 28.73
CA ARG A 463 -1.24 -8.28 29.32
C ARG A 463 -1.65 -7.23 28.27
N ILE A 464 -1.11 -7.31 27.06
CA ILE A 464 -1.51 -6.44 25.94
C ILE A 464 -2.94 -6.82 25.47
N GLY A 465 -3.21 -8.12 25.36
CA GLY A 465 -4.49 -8.72 24.95
C GLY A 465 -5.67 -8.37 25.85
N GLU A 466 -5.42 -8.06 27.13
CA GLU A 466 -6.43 -7.52 28.05
C GLU A 466 -6.96 -6.15 27.62
N ILE A 467 -6.17 -5.37 26.87
CA ILE A 467 -6.52 -4.02 26.42
C ILE A 467 -7.07 -4.04 24.99
N VAL A 468 -6.43 -4.73 24.05
CA VAL A 468 -6.80 -4.71 22.62
C VAL A 468 -8.00 -5.61 22.30
N ASP A 469 -8.69 -5.34 21.19
CA ASP A 469 -9.86 -6.15 20.78
C ASP A 469 -9.46 -7.45 20.07
N VAL A 470 -8.34 -7.44 19.35
CA VAL A 470 -7.74 -8.59 18.63
C VAL A 470 -6.26 -8.67 19.00
N ILE A 471 -5.72 -9.88 19.19
CA ILE A 471 -4.29 -10.05 19.41
C ILE A 471 -3.58 -9.95 18.05
N SER A 472 -2.82 -8.88 17.85
CA SER A 472 -2.15 -8.58 16.59
C SER A 472 -0.65 -8.84 16.70
N CYS A 473 -0.17 -9.92 16.09
CA CYS A 473 1.17 -10.46 16.26
C CYS A 473 2.03 -10.27 15.02
N ASN A 474 3.22 -9.70 15.18
CA ASN A 474 4.29 -9.78 14.18
C ASN A 474 5.17 -11.02 14.47
N TYR A 475 5.37 -11.90 13.49
CA TYR A 475 6.33 -13.01 13.46
C TYR A 475 6.26 -14.03 14.63
N GLN A 476 5.05 -14.30 15.13
CA GLN A 476 4.79 -15.16 16.30
C GLN A 476 3.91 -16.39 16.01
N GLU A 477 3.76 -16.76 14.74
CA GLU A 477 2.89 -17.83 14.25
C GLU A 477 3.16 -19.18 14.93
N GLN A 478 4.43 -19.44 15.24
CA GLN A 478 4.91 -20.61 15.97
C GLN A 478 4.36 -20.71 17.40
N TRP A 479 3.87 -19.61 17.98
CA TRP A 479 3.36 -19.54 19.35
C TRP A 479 1.85 -19.30 19.42
N TYR A 480 1.15 -19.17 18.29
CA TYR A 480 -0.31 -18.98 18.27
C TYR A 480 -1.09 -20.02 19.08
N PRO A 481 -0.75 -21.33 19.08
CA PRO A 481 -1.43 -22.30 19.93
C PRO A 481 -1.33 -21.98 21.42
N MET A 482 -0.15 -21.57 21.89
CA MET A 482 0.07 -21.21 23.30
C MET A 482 -0.63 -19.90 23.67
N ILE A 483 -0.63 -18.92 22.76
CA ILE A 483 -1.34 -17.65 22.95
C ILE A 483 -2.85 -17.89 23.04
N HIS A 484 -3.40 -18.73 22.15
CA HIS A 484 -4.82 -19.08 22.16
C HIS A 484 -5.21 -19.87 23.42
N GLU A 485 -4.38 -20.81 23.88
CA GLU A 485 -4.62 -21.51 25.14
C GLU A 485 -4.68 -20.54 26.33
N ALA A 486 -3.81 -19.52 26.34
CA ALA A 486 -3.78 -18.51 27.39
C ALA A 486 -4.93 -17.48 27.28
N MET A 487 -5.42 -17.20 26.08
CA MET A 487 -6.51 -16.25 25.80
C MET A 487 -7.53 -16.81 24.79
N PRO A 488 -8.35 -17.82 25.18
CA PRO A 488 -9.24 -18.51 24.25
C PRO A 488 -10.36 -17.61 23.70
N ASP A 489 -10.69 -16.54 24.42
CA ASP A 489 -11.73 -15.57 24.04
C ASP A 489 -11.24 -14.50 23.06
N LYS A 490 -9.98 -14.54 22.64
CA LYS A 490 -9.39 -13.58 21.70
C LYS A 490 -9.03 -14.26 20.38
N LEU A 491 -9.31 -13.55 19.28
CA LEU A 491 -8.81 -13.91 17.96
C LEU A 491 -7.40 -13.35 17.76
N ILE A 492 -6.62 -14.05 16.93
CA ILE A 492 -5.25 -13.69 16.58
C ILE A 492 -5.20 -13.27 15.10
N LEU A 493 -4.51 -12.17 14.81
CA LEU A 493 -4.16 -11.74 13.47
C LEU A 493 -2.64 -11.66 13.37
N GLY A 494 -2.05 -12.33 12.38
CA GLY A 494 -0.65 -12.09 12.01
C GLY A 494 -0.52 -10.77 11.28
N THR A 495 -0.13 -9.70 11.98
CA THR A 495 -0.02 -8.34 11.40
C THR A 495 1.27 -8.11 10.65
N GLU A 496 2.30 -8.92 10.91
CA GLU A 496 3.43 -9.20 10.02
C GLU A 496 3.75 -10.68 10.09
N ILE A 497 3.83 -11.33 8.93
CA ILE A 497 4.28 -12.72 8.80
C ILE A 497 5.41 -12.80 7.79
N TYR A 498 6.24 -13.83 7.93
CA TYR A 498 7.30 -14.11 6.96
C TYR A 498 6.72 -14.54 5.60
N GLN A 499 7.52 -14.37 4.55
CA GLN A 499 7.11 -14.66 3.18
C GLN A 499 7.05 -16.15 2.88
N PHE A 500 8.00 -16.92 3.44
CA PHE A 500 8.24 -18.30 3.01
C PHE A 500 8.35 -19.29 4.16
N PHE A 501 9.10 -18.96 5.21
CA PHE A 501 9.37 -19.87 6.32
C PHE A 501 8.77 -19.37 7.64
N LYS A 502 8.10 -20.25 8.38
CA LYS A 502 7.72 -20.01 9.77
C LYS A 502 8.93 -20.29 10.68
N GLY A 503 9.11 -19.51 11.74
CA GLY A 503 10.15 -19.77 12.75
C GLY A 503 9.87 -21.02 13.59
N HIS A 504 10.91 -21.61 14.19
CA HIS A 504 10.75 -22.74 15.11
C HIS A 504 10.31 -22.26 16.50
N PRO A 505 9.42 -22.98 17.22
CA PRO A 505 8.93 -22.55 18.53
C PRO A 505 10.00 -22.34 19.60
N GLU A 506 11.09 -23.13 19.57
CA GLU A 506 12.19 -23.03 20.54
C GLU A 506 13.26 -21.99 20.15
N GLN A 507 13.36 -21.69 18.85
CA GLN A 507 14.31 -20.72 18.32
C GLN A 507 13.74 -20.15 17.03
N MET A 508 13.19 -18.94 17.11
CA MET A 508 12.49 -18.28 16.02
C MET A 508 13.36 -18.14 14.77
N GLN A 509 14.68 -17.98 14.94
CA GLN A 509 15.64 -17.89 13.84
C GLN A 509 15.97 -19.24 13.15
N ASN A 510 15.37 -20.35 13.61
CA ASN A 510 15.48 -21.61 12.91
C ASN A 510 14.33 -21.73 11.91
N PHE A 511 14.65 -21.73 10.62
CA PHE A 511 13.68 -21.97 9.56
C PHE A 511 13.01 -23.35 9.70
N THR A 512 11.67 -23.37 9.77
CA THR A 512 10.89 -24.59 9.59
C THR A 512 10.52 -24.76 8.12
N ASN A 513 10.06 -25.95 7.73
CA ASN A 513 9.52 -26.16 6.38
C ASN A 513 8.05 -25.75 6.25
N GLU A 514 7.48 -24.99 7.20
CA GLU A 514 6.08 -24.56 7.14
C GLU A 514 5.98 -23.14 6.60
N ASN A 515 5.02 -22.87 5.72
CA ASN A 515 4.73 -21.52 5.26
C ASN A 515 3.68 -20.86 6.18
N PRO A 516 3.96 -19.67 6.77
CA PRO A 516 3.05 -19.04 7.72
C PRO A 516 1.72 -18.59 7.08
N SER A 517 1.67 -18.39 5.76
CA SER A 517 0.44 -18.04 5.04
C SER A 517 -0.61 -19.15 5.03
N LEU A 518 -0.23 -20.38 5.40
CA LEU A 518 -1.16 -21.51 5.54
C LEU A 518 -1.76 -21.63 6.94
N VAL A 519 -1.18 -20.98 7.96
CA VAL A 519 -1.62 -21.06 9.36
C VAL A 519 -3.09 -20.67 9.55
N PRO A 520 -3.60 -19.57 8.95
CA PRO A 520 -5.01 -19.18 9.13
C PRO A 520 -6.02 -20.19 8.56
N PHE A 521 -5.62 -21.03 7.61
CA PHE A 521 -6.48 -22.08 7.05
C PHE A 521 -6.59 -23.31 7.96
N ALA A 522 -5.70 -23.43 8.96
CA ALA A 522 -5.63 -24.57 9.86
C ALA A 522 -6.23 -24.29 11.25
N ALA A 523 -6.45 -23.02 11.62
CA ALA A 523 -6.85 -22.63 12.97
C ALA A 523 -7.88 -21.49 12.97
N ASP A 524 -9.10 -21.78 13.42
CA ASP A 524 -10.24 -20.83 13.42
C ASP A 524 -10.06 -19.62 14.35
N TYR A 525 -9.18 -19.72 15.34
CA TYR A 525 -8.81 -18.60 16.20
C TYR A 525 -7.79 -17.65 15.55
N VAL A 526 -7.29 -17.97 14.35
CA VAL A 526 -6.39 -17.12 13.55
C VAL A 526 -7.16 -16.58 12.35
N ILE A 527 -7.46 -15.28 12.36
CA ILE A 527 -8.30 -14.67 11.31
C ILE A 527 -7.56 -14.33 10.03
N GLY A 528 -6.23 -14.44 10.01
CA GLY A 528 -5.42 -14.24 8.82
C GLY A 528 -3.98 -13.89 9.11
N GLY A 529 -3.26 -13.50 8.05
CA GLY A 529 -1.86 -13.11 8.09
C GLY A 529 -1.53 -12.04 7.05
N MET A 530 -0.59 -11.16 7.37
CA MET A 530 -0.18 -10.01 6.56
C MET A 530 1.31 -10.09 6.26
N ILE A 531 1.67 -10.47 5.04
CA ILE A 531 3.07 -10.70 4.66
C ILE A 531 3.84 -9.39 4.67
N TRP A 532 5.05 -9.40 5.24
CA TRP A 532 6.02 -8.32 5.09
C TRP A 532 6.94 -8.62 3.90
N THR A 533 6.79 -8.04 2.72
CA THR A 533 5.74 -7.12 2.25
C THR A 533 5.14 -7.61 0.93
N GLY A 534 4.09 -6.93 0.45
CA GLY A 534 3.48 -7.23 -0.85
C GLY A 534 4.33 -6.78 -2.05
N ILE A 535 4.93 -5.59 -1.94
CA ILE A 535 5.72 -4.94 -3.00
C ILE A 535 7.01 -4.39 -2.38
N ASP A 536 8.12 -4.51 -3.12
CA ASP A 536 9.42 -3.95 -2.74
C ASP A 536 9.30 -2.44 -2.51
N TYR A 537 10.09 -1.89 -1.60
CA TYR A 537 10.06 -0.47 -1.24
C TYR A 537 11.47 0.07 -0.94
N LEU A 538 11.63 1.39 -1.00
CA LEU A 538 12.89 2.08 -0.69
C LEU A 538 13.09 2.26 0.83
N GLY A 539 14.35 2.29 1.27
CA GLY A 539 14.70 2.38 2.69
C GLY A 539 14.60 1.03 3.41
N GLU A 540 14.91 1.04 4.71
CA GLU A 540 15.12 -0.20 5.49
C GLU A 540 16.11 -1.17 4.82
N SER A 541 17.14 -0.61 4.18
CA SER A 541 18.18 -1.35 3.48
C SER A 541 19.13 -2.05 4.46
N MET A 542 19.57 -3.25 4.11
CA MET A 542 20.61 -4.00 4.84
C MET A 542 22.04 -3.54 4.50
N GLY A 543 22.21 -2.29 4.10
CA GLY A 543 23.48 -1.66 3.77
C GLY A 543 23.68 -1.41 2.27
N TYR A 544 24.56 -0.45 1.97
CA TYR A 544 24.90 -0.13 0.58
C TYR A 544 25.64 -1.32 -0.09
N PRO A 545 25.27 -1.74 -1.32
CA PRO A 545 24.54 -0.98 -2.33
C PRO A 545 23.03 -1.15 -2.36
N ALA A 546 22.40 -1.94 -1.48
CA ALA A 546 20.94 -2.03 -1.43
C ALA A 546 20.32 -0.67 -1.08
N LYS A 547 19.29 -0.26 -1.81
CA LYS A 547 18.55 1.00 -1.59
C LYS A 547 17.19 0.80 -0.92
N GLY A 548 16.82 -0.45 -0.65
CA GLY A 548 15.66 -0.74 0.16
C GLY A 548 15.41 -2.24 0.31
N TRP A 549 14.15 -2.58 0.51
CA TRP A 549 13.69 -3.92 0.81
C TRP A 549 13.26 -4.68 -0.45
N SER A 550 14.03 -5.72 -0.80
CA SER A 550 13.83 -6.57 -1.97
C SER A 550 13.21 -7.94 -1.64
N GLY A 551 12.71 -8.13 -0.42
CA GLY A 551 12.11 -9.40 0.04
C GLY A 551 10.65 -9.60 -0.37
N ALA A 552 10.02 -8.68 -1.12
CA ALA A 552 8.59 -8.75 -1.41
C ALA A 552 8.25 -9.66 -2.60
N MET A 553 6.95 -9.90 -2.81
CA MET A 553 6.46 -10.76 -3.90
C MET A 553 6.52 -10.08 -5.29
N ILE A 554 6.55 -8.75 -5.31
CA ILE A 554 6.49 -7.92 -6.51
C ILE A 554 7.58 -6.86 -6.42
N ARG A 555 8.32 -6.66 -7.52
CA ARG A 555 9.35 -5.61 -7.61
C ARG A 555 8.75 -4.22 -7.70
N THR A 556 9.57 -3.18 -7.46
CA THR A 556 9.14 -1.78 -7.57
C THR A 556 8.58 -1.42 -8.96
N ASN A 557 9.08 -2.09 -10.00
CA ASN A 557 8.64 -1.96 -11.39
C ASN A 557 7.51 -2.94 -11.79
N LEU A 558 6.82 -3.53 -10.81
CA LEU A 558 5.66 -4.41 -10.97
C LEU A 558 5.95 -5.80 -11.59
N VAL A 559 7.22 -6.18 -11.71
CA VAL A 559 7.59 -7.56 -12.09
C VAL A 559 7.32 -8.51 -10.92
N LYS A 560 6.50 -9.53 -11.17
CA LYS A 560 6.17 -10.61 -10.22
C LYS A 560 7.41 -11.50 -9.99
N LYS A 561 7.66 -11.87 -8.73
CA LYS A 561 8.68 -12.87 -8.35
C LYS A 561 8.01 -14.24 -8.17
N PRO A 562 8.75 -15.36 -8.16
CA PRO A 562 8.17 -16.69 -7.96
C PRO A 562 7.30 -16.87 -6.71
N GLY A 563 7.61 -16.14 -5.63
CA GLY A 563 6.81 -16.14 -4.40
C GLY A 563 5.36 -15.67 -4.62
N PHE A 564 5.12 -14.76 -5.58
CA PHE A 564 3.79 -14.34 -5.99
C PHE A 564 2.92 -15.53 -6.38
N TYR A 565 3.46 -16.44 -7.20
CA TYR A 565 2.70 -17.58 -7.71
C TYR A 565 2.50 -18.66 -6.65
N LEU A 566 3.43 -18.76 -5.68
CA LEU A 566 3.25 -19.63 -4.52
C LEU A 566 2.05 -19.16 -3.69
N LEU A 567 1.98 -17.88 -3.35
CA LEU A 567 0.84 -17.32 -2.63
C LEU A 567 -0.45 -17.39 -3.46
N LYS A 568 -0.39 -17.13 -4.77
CA LYS A 568 -1.54 -17.30 -5.67
C LYS A 568 -2.11 -18.72 -5.59
N SER A 569 -1.25 -19.74 -5.48
CA SER A 569 -1.70 -21.13 -5.33
C SER A 569 -2.41 -21.42 -3.99
N TYR A 570 -2.19 -20.61 -2.95
CA TYR A 570 -2.88 -20.74 -1.67
C TYR A 570 -4.16 -19.90 -1.61
N TRP A 571 -4.14 -18.73 -2.24
CA TRP A 571 -5.10 -17.67 -2.00
C TRP A 571 -6.14 -17.53 -3.10
N ASN A 572 -5.89 -18.09 -4.28
CA ASN A 572 -6.77 -18.00 -5.44
C ASN A 572 -7.35 -19.38 -5.79
N GLU A 573 -8.61 -19.39 -6.26
CA GLU A 573 -9.33 -20.61 -6.69
C GLU A 573 -9.21 -20.87 -8.19
N GLU A 574 -8.82 -19.86 -8.98
CA GLU A 574 -8.55 -19.99 -10.41
C GLU A 574 -7.45 -21.05 -10.64
N PRO A 575 -7.71 -22.13 -11.42
CA PRO A 575 -6.73 -23.17 -11.65
C PRO A 575 -5.42 -22.61 -12.23
N MET A 576 -4.32 -22.89 -11.54
CA MET A 576 -3.01 -22.40 -11.92
C MET A 576 -1.90 -23.43 -11.66
N VAL A 577 -0.84 -23.33 -12.46
CA VAL A 577 0.42 -24.04 -12.28
C VAL A 577 1.55 -23.10 -12.69
N HIS A 578 2.59 -22.99 -11.87
CA HIS A 578 3.76 -22.16 -12.15
C HIS A 578 5.03 -22.91 -11.81
N PHE A 579 6.00 -22.90 -12.74
CA PHE A 579 7.27 -23.62 -12.61
C PHE A 579 8.40 -22.60 -12.50
N SER A 580 9.23 -22.74 -11.47
CA SER A 580 10.40 -21.89 -11.21
C SER A 580 11.61 -22.74 -10.84
N VAL A 581 12.81 -22.21 -11.06
CA VAL A 581 14.08 -22.90 -10.78
C VAL A 581 14.90 -22.14 -9.77
N MET A 582 15.69 -22.83 -8.97
CA MET A 582 16.63 -22.19 -8.05
C MET A 582 17.94 -21.89 -8.78
N ASP A 583 18.35 -20.62 -8.82
CA ASP A 583 19.55 -20.18 -9.54
C ASP A 583 20.51 -19.38 -8.66
N TYR A 584 21.46 -20.08 -8.04
CA TYR A 584 22.52 -19.50 -7.22
C TYR A 584 23.61 -18.75 -8.00
N SER A 585 23.46 -18.59 -9.32
CA SER A 585 24.36 -17.70 -10.10
C SER A 585 23.83 -16.28 -10.24
N LEU A 586 22.64 -15.99 -9.71
CA LEU A 586 22.12 -14.63 -9.61
C LEU A 586 22.78 -13.88 -8.46
N GLU A 587 22.82 -12.56 -8.56
CA GLU A 587 23.35 -11.70 -7.52
C GLU A 587 22.42 -11.69 -6.29
N ASP A 588 23.01 -11.58 -5.11
CA ASP A 588 22.28 -11.37 -3.87
C ASP A 588 21.65 -9.95 -3.87
N GLU A 589 20.35 -9.87 -3.60
CA GLU A 589 19.59 -8.62 -3.57
C GLU A 589 19.61 -7.94 -2.19
N GLY A 590 20.37 -8.46 -1.23
CA GLY A 590 20.59 -7.84 0.08
C GLY A 590 19.37 -7.91 1.00
N VAL A 591 18.57 -8.97 0.89
CA VAL A 591 17.39 -9.18 1.73
C VAL A 591 17.80 -9.60 3.14
N LYS A 592 17.07 -9.11 4.16
CA LYS A 592 17.28 -9.52 5.55
C LYS A 592 16.91 -10.99 5.77
N GLU A 593 17.65 -11.70 6.62
CA GLU A 593 17.69 -13.17 6.66
C GLU A 593 16.31 -13.85 6.62
N HIS A 594 15.51 -13.75 7.68
CA HIS A 594 14.25 -14.50 7.78
C HIS A 594 13.15 -14.04 6.82
N TRP A 595 13.39 -12.94 6.13
CA TRP A 595 12.50 -12.36 5.15
C TRP A 595 12.92 -12.64 3.72
N ASP A 596 13.94 -13.46 3.51
CA ASP A 596 14.30 -13.91 2.19
C ASP A 596 13.56 -15.21 1.82
N MET A 597 13.47 -15.45 0.52
CA MET A 597 12.97 -16.68 -0.06
C MET A 597 14.15 -17.40 -0.74
N PRO A 598 14.13 -18.74 -0.86
CA PRO A 598 15.09 -19.39 -1.75
C PRO A 598 15.09 -18.75 -3.15
N ILE A 599 16.26 -18.62 -3.76
CA ILE A 599 16.54 -17.84 -4.99
C ILE A 599 15.90 -18.46 -6.24
N TYR A 600 14.58 -18.58 -6.22
CA TYR A 600 13.78 -19.04 -7.33
C TYR A 600 13.70 -17.96 -8.40
N ALA A 601 13.75 -18.37 -9.66
CA ALA A 601 13.65 -17.53 -10.84
C ALA A 601 12.87 -18.22 -11.96
N ASP A 602 12.29 -17.41 -12.84
CA ASP A 602 11.41 -17.87 -13.93
C ASP A 602 12.16 -17.92 -15.27
N HIS A 603 13.16 -18.79 -15.37
CA HIS A 603 13.87 -19.05 -16.64
C HIS A 603 14.34 -20.50 -16.78
N TRP A 604 14.59 -20.93 -18.02
CA TRP A 604 15.25 -22.21 -18.33
C TRP A 604 16.51 -21.97 -19.16
N HIS A 605 17.38 -21.10 -18.64
CA HIS A 605 18.58 -20.63 -19.33
C HIS A 605 19.83 -20.68 -18.43
N PHE A 606 20.63 -21.73 -18.61
CA PHE A 606 21.85 -21.98 -17.84
C PHE A 606 23.03 -22.23 -18.78
N PRO A 607 23.52 -21.20 -19.50
CA PRO A 607 24.61 -21.37 -20.47
C PRO A 607 25.91 -21.90 -19.84
N GLN A 608 26.09 -21.72 -18.54
CA GLN A 608 27.23 -22.21 -17.77
C GLN A 608 27.17 -23.71 -17.45
N PHE A 609 26.04 -24.38 -17.67
CA PHE A 609 25.83 -25.77 -17.27
C PHE A 609 25.63 -26.71 -18.45
N HIS A 610 26.08 -27.96 -18.29
CA HIS A 610 25.79 -29.06 -19.19
C HIS A 610 25.32 -30.27 -18.38
N LYS A 611 24.02 -30.60 -18.47
CA LYS A 611 23.37 -31.70 -17.73
C LYS A 611 23.46 -31.58 -16.19
N THR A 612 23.81 -30.41 -15.65
CA THR A 612 23.73 -30.12 -14.23
C THR A 612 22.30 -30.28 -13.75
N VAL A 613 22.11 -30.87 -12.57
CA VAL A 613 20.80 -31.06 -11.97
C VAL A 613 20.37 -29.74 -11.30
N ILE A 614 19.24 -29.19 -11.73
CA ILE A 614 18.72 -27.90 -11.26
C ILE A 614 17.57 -28.15 -10.28
N PRO A 615 17.60 -27.58 -9.06
CA PRO A 615 16.47 -27.62 -8.15
C PRO A 615 15.31 -26.79 -8.72
N TYR A 616 14.08 -27.27 -8.58
CA TYR A 616 12.89 -26.55 -9.02
C TYR A 616 11.80 -26.55 -7.96
N MET A 617 10.87 -25.61 -8.13
CA MET A 617 9.60 -25.51 -7.42
C MET A 617 8.46 -25.44 -8.45
N ILE A 618 7.35 -26.12 -8.15
CA ILE A 618 6.07 -25.91 -8.81
C ILE A 618 5.04 -25.48 -7.77
N ALA A 619 4.45 -24.31 -7.98
CA ALA A 619 3.28 -23.82 -7.25
C ALA A 619 2.02 -24.16 -8.05
N SER A 620 1.01 -24.76 -7.41
CA SER A 620 -0.25 -25.10 -8.07
C SER A 620 -1.38 -25.36 -7.07
N ASN A 621 -2.58 -24.91 -7.42
CA ASN A 621 -3.83 -25.29 -6.74
C ASN A 621 -4.62 -26.39 -7.49
N CYS A 622 -4.01 -27.01 -8.51
CA CYS A 622 -4.60 -28.13 -9.24
C CYS A 622 -4.54 -29.44 -8.44
N GLU A 623 -5.37 -30.41 -8.81
CA GLU A 623 -5.41 -31.72 -8.15
C GLU A 623 -4.18 -32.57 -8.53
N GLU A 624 -3.76 -32.51 -9.79
CA GLU A 624 -2.57 -33.17 -10.29
C GLU A 624 -1.73 -32.23 -11.14
N VAL A 625 -0.41 -32.49 -11.18
CA VAL A 625 0.53 -31.78 -12.06
C VAL A 625 1.39 -32.78 -12.82
N ALA A 626 1.57 -32.54 -14.12
CA ALA A 626 2.55 -33.25 -14.94
C ALA A 626 3.66 -32.29 -15.37
N LEU A 627 4.91 -32.76 -15.28
CA LEU A 627 6.10 -32.03 -15.76
C LEU A 627 6.69 -32.73 -16.97
N TYR A 628 7.05 -31.93 -17.98
CA TYR A 628 7.68 -32.39 -19.20
C TYR A 628 8.98 -31.62 -19.44
N LEU A 629 10.07 -32.34 -19.74
CA LEU A 629 11.30 -31.76 -20.28
C LEU A 629 11.51 -32.32 -21.68
N ASN A 630 11.50 -31.46 -22.69
CA ASN A 630 11.65 -31.85 -24.10
C ASN A 630 10.69 -32.99 -24.51
N GLY A 631 9.44 -32.90 -24.06
CA GLY A 631 8.38 -33.89 -24.31
C GLY A 631 8.44 -35.15 -23.44
N LYS A 632 9.51 -35.36 -22.67
CA LYS A 632 9.61 -36.49 -21.73
C LYS A 632 8.88 -36.14 -20.43
N ARG A 633 7.86 -36.93 -20.08
CA ARG A 633 7.11 -36.80 -18.81
C ARG A 633 7.94 -37.27 -17.61
N PHE A 634 7.83 -36.54 -16.51
CA PHE A 634 8.36 -36.90 -15.19
C PHE A 634 7.18 -37.15 -14.24
N PHE A 635 7.40 -38.05 -13.27
CA PHE A 635 6.42 -38.33 -12.22
C PHE A 635 6.58 -37.31 -11.10
N LEU A 636 5.47 -36.77 -10.64
CA LEU A 636 5.40 -35.83 -9.53
C LEU A 636 4.40 -36.35 -8.49
N PRO A 637 4.60 -36.07 -7.20
CA PRO A 637 3.53 -36.16 -6.21
C PRO A 637 2.40 -35.16 -6.54
N ARG A 638 1.21 -35.40 -5.99
CA ARG A 638 0.11 -34.43 -6.07
C ARG A 638 0.44 -33.22 -5.18
N PRO A 639 0.01 -31.99 -5.52
CA PRO A 639 0.25 -30.82 -4.68
C PRO A 639 -0.15 -31.04 -3.21
N GLU A 640 -1.32 -31.64 -2.95
CA GLU A 640 -1.79 -31.89 -1.57
C GLU A 640 -0.91 -32.83 -0.73
N ASP A 641 -0.14 -33.70 -1.38
CA ASP A 641 0.76 -34.65 -0.71
C ASP A 641 2.13 -34.02 -0.38
N CYS A 642 2.39 -32.80 -0.88
CA CYS A 642 3.64 -32.08 -0.68
C CYS A 642 3.58 -31.16 0.56
N PRO A 643 4.68 -31.04 1.33
CA PRO A 643 4.81 -29.98 2.33
C PRO A 643 4.51 -28.60 1.72
N ASN A 644 3.72 -27.80 2.44
CA ASN A 644 3.21 -26.49 1.99
C ASN A 644 2.47 -26.50 0.64
N ARG A 645 2.00 -27.65 0.16
CA ARG A 645 1.42 -27.78 -1.19
C ARG A 645 2.37 -27.32 -2.32
N MET A 646 3.68 -27.39 -2.05
CA MET A 646 4.72 -26.95 -2.95
C MET A 646 5.49 -28.16 -3.48
N ILE A 647 5.38 -28.46 -4.78
CA ILE A 647 6.14 -29.56 -5.37
C ILE A 647 7.57 -29.11 -5.59
N THR A 648 8.54 -29.75 -4.94
CA THR A 648 9.96 -29.50 -5.17
C THR A 648 10.64 -30.73 -5.74
N GLY A 649 11.72 -30.51 -6.48
CA GLY A 649 12.48 -31.60 -7.06
C GLY A 649 13.70 -31.12 -7.82
N PHE A 650 14.22 -32.02 -8.65
CA PHE A 650 15.46 -31.84 -9.38
C PHE A 650 15.28 -32.23 -10.84
N LEU A 651 15.70 -31.37 -11.76
CA LEU A 651 15.58 -31.60 -13.20
C LEU A 651 16.95 -31.41 -13.89
N PRO A 652 17.44 -32.35 -14.70
CA PRO A 652 18.71 -32.17 -15.40
C PRO A 652 18.57 -31.10 -16.47
N TYR A 653 19.43 -30.08 -16.43
CA TYR A 653 19.44 -29.03 -17.44
C TYR A 653 19.76 -29.60 -18.81
N GLN A 654 18.78 -29.45 -19.71
CA GLN A 654 18.91 -29.69 -21.14
C GLN A 654 18.26 -28.50 -21.83
N PRO A 655 18.96 -27.81 -22.75
CA PRO A 655 18.34 -26.78 -23.56
C PRO A 655 17.07 -27.28 -24.22
N GLY A 656 16.05 -26.44 -24.29
CA GLY A 656 14.76 -26.75 -24.90
C GLY A 656 13.60 -26.26 -24.06
N CYS A 657 12.61 -27.11 -23.82
CA CYS A 657 11.32 -26.72 -23.26
C CYS A 657 11.01 -27.49 -21.98
N VAL A 658 10.66 -26.76 -20.92
CA VAL A 658 10.00 -27.28 -19.73
C VAL A 658 8.52 -26.87 -19.77
N LYS A 659 7.61 -27.84 -19.66
CA LYS A 659 6.17 -27.60 -19.56
C LYS A 659 5.63 -28.23 -18.27
N ALA A 660 5.02 -27.43 -17.41
CA ALA A 660 4.21 -27.89 -16.29
C ALA A 660 2.72 -27.79 -16.68
N VAL A 661 1.94 -28.82 -16.39
CA VAL A 661 0.51 -28.91 -16.75
C VAL A 661 -0.28 -29.26 -15.51
N GLY A 662 -1.28 -28.45 -15.19
CA GLY A 662 -2.20 -28.66 -14.08
C GLY A 662 -3.49 -29.33 -14.57
N TYR A 663 -3.99 -30.28 -13.77
CA TYR A 663 -5.21 -31.02 -14.05
C TYR A 663 -6.24 -30.88 -12.93
N LYS A 664 -7.51 -30.84 -13.30
CA LYS A 664 -8.66 -30.92 -12.38
C LYS A 664 -9.66 -31.91 -12.95
N ASN A 665 -10.11 -32.87 -12.15
CA ASN A 665 -10.95 -33.99 -12.59
C ASN A 665 -10.37 -34.77 -13.80
N GLY A 666 -9.05 -34.83 -13.91
CA GLY A 666 -8.36 -35.49 -15.02
C GLY A 666 -8.24 -34.68 -16.32
N GLU A 667 -8.76 -33.46 -16.38
CA GLU A 667 -8.67 -32.58 -17.56
C GLU A 667 -7.55 -31.52 -17.41
N GLU A 668 -6.82 -31.22 -18.49
CA GLU A 668 -5.84 -30.12 -18.52
C GLU A 668 -6.58 -28.78 -18.43
N VAL A 669 -6.34 -28.03 -17.34
CA VAL A 669 -7.01 -26.74 -17.07
C VAL A 669 -6.07 -25.56 -17.20
N CYS A 670 -4.76 -25.77 -17.03
CA CYS A 670 -3.75 -24.71 -17.15
C CYS A 670 -2.37 -25.30 -17.44
N CYS A 671 -1.47 -24.50 -18.02
CA CYS A 671 -0.06 -24.89 -18.17
C CYS A 671 0.88 -23.69 -18.07
N HIS A 672 2.13 -23.95 -17.68
CA HIS A 672 3.23 -23.00 -17.71
C HIS A 672 4.41 -23.56 -18.51
N VAL A 673 4.99 -22.74 -19.37
CA VAL A 673 6.05 -23.15 -20.31
C VAL A 673 7.24 -22.22 -20.17
N LEU A 674 8.42 -22.79 -19.90
CA LEU A 674 9.69 -22.09 -20.00
C LEU A 674 10.52 -22.73 -21.12
N LYS A 675 11.12 -21.89 -21.97
CA LYS A 675 12.01 -22.32 -23.04
C LYS A 675 13.39 -21.71 -22.84
N THR A 676 14.42 -22.46 -23.20
CA THR A 676 15.78 -21.91 -23.33
C THR A 676 15.79 -20.95 -24.52
N PRO A 677 16.01 -19.65 -24.30
CA PRO A 677 15.94 -18.68 -25.38
C PRO A 677 17.17 -18.76 -26.29
N GLY A 678 16.99 -18.39 -27.57
CA GLY A 678 18.09 -17.98 -28.44
C GLY A 678 18.69 -16.64 -28.00
N PRO A 679 19.63 -16.05 -28.74
CA PRO A 679 20.14 -14.71 -28.44
C PRO A 679 18.99 -13.68 -28.38
N ALA A 680 19.07 -12.71 -27.47
CA ALA A 680 18.15 -11.58 -27.45
C ALA A 680 18.30 -10.76 -28.74
N VAL A 681 17.22 -10.61 -29.51
CA VAL A 681 17.23 -9.87 -30.78
C VAL A 681 16.20 -8.75 -30.82
N ARG A 682 15.27 -8.67 -29.87
CA ARG A 682 14.24 -7.62 -29.84
C ARG A 682 13.85 -7.23 -28.42
N LEU A 683 13.25 -6.05 -28.33
CA LEU A 683 12.53 -5.58 -27.17
C LEU A 683 11.02 -5.63 -27.44
N SER A 684 10.24 -6.11 -26.47
CA SER A 684 8.78 -6.21 -26.57
C SER A 684 8.11 -5.62 -25.33
N PHE A 685 7.14 -4.72 -25.51
CA PHE A 685 6.33 -4.25 -24.39
C PHE A 685 5.36 -5.34 -23.96
N THR A 686 5.09 -5.42 -22.66
CA THR A 686 4.11 -6.36 -22.10
C THR A 686 2.69 -6.14 -22.64
N ARG A 687 2.40 -4.95 -23.17
CA ARG A 687 1.17 -4.58 -23.88
C ARG A 687 1.53 -3.79 -25.13
N GLU A 688 1.15 -4.28 -26.31
CA GLU A 688 1.41 -3.58 -27.59
C GLU A 688 0.44 -2.41 -27.82
N GLU A 689 -0.80 -2.54 -27.36
CA GLU A 689 -1.84 -1.52 -27.47
C GLU A 689 -2.51 -1.29 -26.11
N ILE A 690 -2.73 -0.03 -25.79
CA ILE A 690 -3.29 0.42 -24.51
C ILE A 690 -4.36 1.46 -24.81
N LYS A 691 -5.52 1.34 -24.17
CA LYS A 691 -6.50 2.43 -24.07
C LYS A 691 -6.22 3.21 -22.79
N ALA A 692 -6.19 4.53 -22.89
CA ALA A 692 -5.96 5.41 -21.76
C ALA A 692 -6.95 6.59 -21.82
N PRO A 693 -7.34 7.14 -20.67
CA PRO A 693 -8.28 8.26 -20.65
C PRO A 693 -7.62 9.54 -21.18
N ALA A 694 -8.40 10.38 -21.86
CA ALA A 694 -8.06 11.77 -22.18
C ALA A 694 -8.03 12.67 -20.93
N GLU A 695 -7.23 12.27 -19.94
CA GLU A 695 -7.06 12.96 -18.67
C GLU A 695 -5.63 13.51 -18.55
N ARG A 696 -5.52 14.84 -18.45
CA ARG A 696 -4.24 15.51 -18.25
C ARG A 696 -3.62 15.09 -16.93
N GLY A 697 -2.37 14.65 -16.99
CA GLY A 697 -1.62 14.25 -15.82
C GLY A 697 -1.76 12.79 -15.42
N TYR A 698 -2.54 11.98 -16.14
CA TYR A 698 -2.63 10.53 -15.91
C TYR A 698 -1.25 9.87 -16.08
N GLU A 699 -0.81 9.08 -15.10
CA GLU A 699 0.49 8.40 -15.10
C GLU A 699 0.38 6.89 -15.36
N MET A 700 1.35 6.32 -16.06
CA MET A 700 1.40 4.88 -16.35
C MET A 700 2.83 4.36 -16.25
N LEU A 701 3.01 3.11 -15.79
CA LEU A 701 4.29 2.41 -15.83
C LEU A 701 4.26 1.34 -16.94
N LEU A 702 5.17 1.45 -17.90
CA LEU A 702 5.23 0.58 -19.07
C LEU A 702 6.49 -0.28 -19.04
N THR A 703 6.35 -1.59 -19.00
CA THR A 703 7.47 -2.55 -18.95
C THR A 703 7.77 -3.14 -20.32
N VAL A 704 9.05 -3.18 -20.67
CA VAL A 704 9.63 -3.84 -21.84
C VAL A 704 10.50 -5.03 -21.41
N ARG A 705 10.53 -6.07 -22.23
CA ARG A 705 11.34 -7.29 -22.03
C ARG A 705 12.22 -7.57 -23.24
N ALA A 706 13.40 -8.14 -23.00
CA ALA A 706 14.24 -8.70 -24.05
C ALA A 706 13.74 -10.08 -24.46
N GLU A 707 13.67 -10.34 -25.77
CA GLU A 707 13.18 -11.60 -26.34
C GLU A 707 14.08 -12.08 -27.48
N ASP A 708 14.08 -13.39 -27.70
CA ASP A 708 14.72 -14.01 -28.87
C ASP A 708 13.86 -13.89 -30.15
N GLU A 709 14.31 -14.51 -31.24
CA GLU A 709 13.61 -14.44 -32.53
C GLU A 709 12.23 -15.12 -32.52
N GLU A 710 12.02 -16.09 -31.61
CA GLU A 710 10.77 -16.82 -31.43
C GLU A 710 9.83 -16.18 -30.39
N GLY A 711 10.24 -15.06 -29.77
CA GLY A 711 9.48 -14.38 -28.72
C GLY A 711 9.64 -14.99 -27.33
N ASN A 712 10.67 -15.83 -27.10
CA ASN A 712 10.96 -16.34 -25.76
C ASN A 712 11.71 -15.27 -24.93
N PRO A 713 11.29 -14.98 -23.69
CA PRO A 713 11.98 -14.02 -22.84
C PRO A 713 13.44 -14.40 -22.57
N TYR A 714 14.35 -13.44 -22.74
CA TYR A 714 15.76 -13.57 -22.41
C TYR A 714 16.04 -13.01 -21.01
N PHE A 715 15.93 -13.86 -19.99
CA PHE A 715 16.04 -13.47 -18.59
C PHE A 715 17.40 -12.82 -18.21
N ARG A 716 18.51 -13.24 -18.84
CA ARG A 716 19.85 -12.78 -18.44
C ARG A 716 20.33 -11.49 -19.13
N GLU A 717 19.43 -10.82 -19.86
CA GLU A 717 19.79 -9.61 -20.60
C GLU A 717 19.91 -8.41 -19.64
N SER A 718 20.93 -7.58 -19.86
CA SER A 718 21.25 -6.41 -19.04
C SER A 718 21.60 -5.16 -19.85
N SER A 719 21.41 -5.18 -21.17
CA SER A 719 21.65 -4.06 -22.05
C SER A 719 20.88 -2.81 -21.61
N ARG A 720 21.49 -1.65 -21.86
CA ARG A 720 20.88 -0.35 -21.57
C ARG A 720 19.76 -0.05 -22.57
N VAL A 721 18.54 0.09 -22.05
CA VAL A 721 17.37 0.48 -22.83
C VAL A 721 17.19 1.99 -22.73
N ARG A 722 16.96 2.65 -23.86
CA ARG A 722 16.53 4.05 -23.93
C ARG A 722 15.09 4.12 -24.42
N PHE A 723 14.28 4.91 -23.76
CA PHE A 723 12.88 5.14 -24.06
C PHE A 723 12.67 6.47 -24.80
N GLN A 724 11.66 6.51 -25.66
CA GLN A 724 11.22 7.71 -26.36
C GLN A 724 9.70 7.74 -26.42
N ILE A 725 9.12 8.95 -26.40
CA ILE A 725 7.69 9.17 -26.51
C ILE A 725 7.40 10.12 -27.67
N GLU A 726 6.41 9.76 -28.49
CA GLU A 726 5.86 10.59 -29.58
C GLU A 726 4.37 10.81 -29.31
N GLY A 727 3.91 12.07 -29.38
CA GLY A 727 2.53 12.45 -29.08
C GLY A 727 2.43 13.34 -27.84
N ASP A 728 1.21 13.53 -27.32
CA ASP A 728 0.92 14.40 -26.17
C ASP A 728 1.21 13.69 -24.83
N GLY A 729 2.50 13.49 -24.52
CA GLY A 729 2.93 12.90 -23.25
C GLY A 729 4.41 13.14 -22.96
N GLU A 730 4.82 12.91 -21.71
CA GLU A 730 6.19 13.08 -21.22
C GLU A 730 6.71 11.84 -20.47
N ILE A 731 8.02 11.59 -20.54
CA ILE A 731 8.70 10.60 -19.70
C ILE A 731 9.05 11.26 -18.36
N LEU A 732 8.62 10.64 -17.26
CA LEU A 732 8.90 11.12 -15.90
C LEU A 732 10.11 10.44 -15.28
N SER A 733 10.16 9.11 -15.42
CA SER A 733 11.20 8.29 -14.80
C SER A 733 11.29 6.91 -15.43
N VAL A 734 12.32 6.16 -15.07
CA VAL A 734 12.56 4.75 -15.44
C VAL A 734 12.72 3.90 -14.19
N ASP A 735 12.47 2.59 -14.29
CA ASP A 735 12.71 1.61 -13.22
C ASP A 735 13.01 0.24 -13.82
N ASN A 736 13.81 -0.59 -13.16
CA ASN A 736 14.08 -1.97 -13.55
C ASN A 736 13.83 -2.96 -12.39
N GLY A 737 13.42 -2.48 -11.22
CA GLY A 737 13.17 -3.32 -10.04
C GLY A 737 14.43 -3.79 -9.31
N ASN A 738 15.62 -3.33 -9.71
CA ASN A 738 16.88 -3.64 -9.03
C ASN A 738 17.20 -2.56 -8.00
N LEU A 739 17.05 -2.88 -6.71
CA LEU A 739 17.39 -1.96 -5.63
C LEU A 739 18.90 -1.87 -5.34
N MET A 740 19.75 -2.59 -6.06
CA MET A 740 21.21 -2.55 -5.91
C MET A 740 21.89 -1.52 -6.84
N THR A 741 21.17 -0.99 -7.83
CA THR A 741 21.73 -0.05 -8.81
C THR A 741 21.95 1.36 -8.23
N ASN A 742 22.76 2.15 -8.94
CA ASN A 742 22.93 3.58 -8.71
C ASN A 742 22.40 4.42 -9.89
N GLU A 743 21.77 3.81 -10.88
CA GLU A 743 21.17 4.54 -12.00
C GLU A 743 20.04 5.46 -11.51
N PRO A 744 19.98 6.71 -11.99
CA PRO A 744 18.95 7.65 -11.58
C PRO A 744 17.58 7.23 -12.13
N TYR A 745 16.52 7.47 -11.35
CA TYR A 745 15.15 7.28 -11.83
C TYR A 745 14.75 8.34 -12.86
N GLN A 746 15.15 9.60 -12.67
CA GLN A 746 14.82 10.72 -13.56
C GLN A 746 15.72 10.71 -14.80
N ALA A 747 15.53 9.71 -15.63
CA ALA A 747 16.22 9.49 -16.89
C ALA A 747 15.26 8.93 -17.94
N ASP A 748 15.72 8.93 -19.20
CA ASP A 748 15.07 8.26 -20.32
C ASP A 748 15.73 6.91 -20.63
N PHE A 749 16.63 6.40 -19.78
CA PHE A 749 17.33 5.14 -19.99
C PHE A 749 17.64 4.42 -18.67
N ILE A 750 17.70 3.08 -18.72
CA ILE A 750 18.16 2.24 -17.60
C ILE A 750 18.69 0.90 -18.15
N HIS A 751 19.60 0.24 -17.43
CA HIS A 751 19.96 -1.14 -17.75
C HIS A 751 18.82 -2.09 -17.40
N MET A 752 18.62 -3.10 -18.25
CA MET A 752 17.69 -4.17 -17.91
C MET A 752 18.17 -4.92 -16.68
N TYR A 753 17.22 -5.32 -15.85
CA TYR A 753 17.44 -6.28 -14.78
C TYR A 753 16.51 -7.47 -14.99
N HIS A 754 17.10 -8.66 -14.98
CA HIS A 754 16.39 -9.89 -15.35
C HIS A 754 15.65 -9.77 -16.71
N GLY A 755 16.31 -9.14 -17.69
CA GLY A 755 15.78 -8.91 -19.04
C GLY A 755 14.64 -7.89 -19.13
N CYS A 756 14.38 -7.13 -18.06
CA CYS A 756 13.26 -6.19 -17.98
C CYS A 756 13.72 -4.76 -17.67
N ALA A 757 13.04 -3.78 -18.27
CA ALA A 757 13.14 -2.36 -17.93
C ALA A 757 11.75 -1.72 -18.04
N SER A 758 11.50 -0.62 -17.33
CA SER A 758 10.22 0.08 -17.34
C SER A 758 10.41 1.58 -17.44
N VAL A 759 9.41 2.26 -18.01
CA VAL A 759 9.33 3.71 -18.12
C VAL A 759 8.00 4.19 -17.55
N ARG A 760 8.04 5.21 -16.70
CA ARG A 760 6.87 5.93 -16.22
C ARG A 760 6.64 7.16 -17.08
N ILE A 761 5.44 7.27 -17.63
CA ILE A 761 5.02 8.38 -18.48
C ILE A 761 3.86 9.15 -17.84
N ARG A 762 3.64 10.37 -18.32
CA ARG A 762 2.47 11.19 -18.01
C ARG A 762 1.80 11.69 -19.29
N LEU A 763 0.48 11.60 -19.35
CA LEU A 763 -0.32 12.06 -20.49
C LEU A 763 -0.57 13.57 -20.42
N GLY A 764 -0.58 14.24 -21.57
CA GLY A 764 -0.92 15.66 -21.69
C GLY A 764 -2.44 15.93 -21.68
N GLY A 765 -3.26 14.91 -21.93
CA GLY A 765 -4.72 14.93 -21.83
C GLY A 765 -5.45 15.15 -23.14
N SER A 766 -4.76 15.38 -24.26
CA SER A 766 -5.41 15.45 -25.57
C SER A 766 -5.75 14.06 -26.09
N ALA A 767 -6.99 13.86 -26.53
CA ALA A 767 -7.37 12.66 -27.25
C ALA A 767 -6.50 12.48 -28.51
N GLY A 768 -6.09 11.26 -28.80
CA GLY A 768 -5.21 10.96 -29.92
C GLY A 768 -4.32 9.74 -29.70
N ARG A 769 -3.25 9.68 -30.48
CA ARG A 769 -2.31 8.54 -30.48
C ARG A 769 -0.99 8.95 -29.86
N ILE A 770 -0.53 8.20 -28.87
CA ILE A 770 0.81 8.30 -28.29
C ILE A 770 1.56 7.00 -28.58
N VAL A 771 2.85 7.11 -28.92
CA VAL A 771 3.72 5.95 -29.13
C VAL A 771 4.88 6.03 -28.16
N VAL A 772 5.09 4.96 -27.41
CA VAL A 772 6.29 4.79 -26.58
C VAL A 772 7.17 3.73 -27.22
N SER A 773 8.43 4.09 -27.46
CA SER A 773 9.43 3.20 -28.06
C SER A 773 10.56 2.91 -27.07
N ALA A 774 11.13 1.71 -27.15
CA ALA A 774 12.27 1.27 -26.36
C ALA A 774 13.36 0.72 -27.29
N CYS A 775 14.59 1.19 -27.14
CA CYS A 775 15.72 0.83 -27.99
C CYS A 775 16.91 0.36 -27.14
N ALA A 776 17.55 -0.73 -27.54
CA ALA A 776 18.84 -1.19 -26.99
C ALA A 776 19.77 -1.57 -28.14
N GLU A 777 21.08 -1.44 -27.92
CA GLU A 777 22.08 -1.79 -28.94
C GLU A 777 22.00 -3.27 -29.32
N GLY A 778 22.02 -3.58 -30.62
CA GLY A 778 21.96 -4.95 -31.12
C GLY A 778 20.57 -5.60 -31.15
N MET A 779 19.50 -4.89 -30.76
CA MET A 779 18.13 -5.40 -30.74
C MET A 779 17.17 -4.56 -31.60
N TYR A 780 16.16 -5.20 -32.18
CA TYR A 780 15.01 -4.51 -32.77
C TYR A 780 14.22 -3.76 -31.69
N PRO A 781 13.82 -2.50 -31.94
CA PRO A 781 13.14 -1.68 -30.95
C PRO A 781 11.71 -2.18 -30.68
N GLY A 782 11.31 -2.12 -29.43
CA GLY A 782 9.93 -2.37 -29.00
C GLY A 782 9.09 -1.11 -29.08
N LYS A 783 7.79 -1.26 -29.36
CA LYS A 783 6.83 -0.16 -29.37
C LYS A 783 5.54 -0.56 -28.68
N THR A 784 4.92 0.39 -27.98
CA THR A 784 3.54 0.31 -27.51
C THR A 784 2.78 1.56 -27.94
N VAL A 785 1.51 1.38 -28.28
CA VAL A 785 0.63 2.44 -28.78
C VAL A 785 -0.47 2.68 -27.77
N LEU A 786 -0.57 3.92 -27.29
CA LEU A 786 -1.67 4.36 -26.45
C LEU A 786 -2.69 5.09 -27.33
N THR A 787 -3.93 4.62 -27.29
CA THR A 787 -5.10 5.33 -27.80
C THR A 787 -5.72 6.08 -26.63
N VAL A 788 -5.58 7.40 -26.66
CA VAL A 788 -6.09 8.32 -25.65
C VAL A 788 -7.48 8.77 -26.11
N GLU A 789 -8.52 8.38 -25.36
CA GLU A 789 -9.91 8.67 -25.69
C GLU A 789 -10.69 9.28 -24.52
#